data_AF-A0A9Q0S3A5-F1
#
_entry.id   AF-A0A9Q0S3A5-F1
#
_cell.length_a   1.000
_cell.length_b   1.000
_cell.length_c   1.000
_cell.angle_alpha   90.00
_cell.angle_beta   90.00
_cell.angle_gamma   90.00
#
_symmetry.space_group_name_H-M   'P 1'
#
loop_
_entity.id
_entity.type
_entity.pdbx_description
1 polymer ?
#
loop_
_entity_poly.entity_id
_entity_poly.type
_entity_poly.pdbx_seq_one_letter_code
_entity_poly.pdbx_strand_id
1 'polypeptide(L)'
;MLESMVMKIGKTSQNGYGADIISMDIQRARDQGLPCYLDVRRKCNLQPEINSFADLKKIMQPENVELLQKVYEAPEDIDYYVGGIFETYEILGNPLVGPTFGCVIARQWDNFAGGDIYYYSNPNSPYPLTPSQIDAVHNFNISSLLCVNSNMDQTAQVWPYAPNEEVNPLRKCSEFPTFDFAPWKCFFLLLAALIGVRADIPQAIETCEQFNSALNNVRSLVHKENNRDEDLENLGFTYADNIFGAAPTYDTCSANIGKIARLHTVAAQYFKDKYNVPEDQFKNYVAECNANEPVSATCRTPSAPAPKYRPIDGRGNNLNNPEWGASDTPFARFGPKGYADGVNVPKKALSGAPLPNPRKIVEEALTKATRAAPPPLAYGVFALMTVLFITHDVHYQTAVQPSDAEKEIQCCLDDRSKALPASLSHPSCFPIEIATNDTLYQQGGVGCISLVRSERAEYTDQVQAGEIMNRATSFLDLSLIYGNHQSELDPIRLYSGGLFRMGRNNLLPVDSNGKYIPSMRRFTMVPMASIWPSLFARNHNYLAQGLAEINPQWDDETLFQEARRINIALFQYNLITSKAVEASISNIPIKEEYDETRNAATTLEFSIAYRMAHYYIHDNMLWQDENLNEKRVLQSDTIGRIDLLEDDFDGALRGSLGQLVNAGEYGDEITNRIGKTSQNGYGADIISMDIQRARDQGLPCYLDVRRKCNLQPEINSFADLKKIMQPENVELLQKVYEAPEDIDYYVGGIFETYEILGNPLVGPTFGCVIARQWDNFAGGDIYYYSNPNSPYPLTPSQIDAVHNFNISSLLCVNSNMDQTAQVWPYAPNEEVNPLRKCSEFPTFDFAPWKVPNAS
;
A
#
# COMPACT_ATOMS: atom_id res chain seq x y z
N MET A 1 -17.56 -54.39 -4.76
CA MET A 1 -16.86 -53.43 -3.88
C MET A 1 -16.53 -52.11 -4.59
N LEU A 2 -16.07 -52.12 -5.85
CA LEU A 2 -15.81 -50.87 -6.61
C LEU A 2 -17.09 -50.09 -7.00
N GLU A 3 -18.22 -50.75 -7.28
CA GLU A 3 -19.49 -50.05 -7.58
C GLU A 3 -20.07 -49.26 -6.38
N SER A 4 -19.71 -49.64 -5.14
CA SER A 4 -20.18 -48.95 -3.92
C SER A 4 -19.23 -47.84 -3.44
N MET A 5 -18.06 -47.68 -4.07
CA MET A 5 -17.07 -46.65 -3.71
C MET A 5 -17.06 -45.44 -4.64
N VAL A 6 -17.87 -45.43 -5.71
CA VAL A 6 -18.05 -44.23 -6.53
C VAL A 6 -18.91 -43.23 -5.76
N MET A 7 -18.25 -42.34 -5.02
CA MET A 7 -18.90 -41.20 -4.40
C MET A 7 -19.36 -40.25 -5.50
N LYS A 8 -20.65 -40.31 -5.87
CA LYS A 8 -21.23 -39.49 -6.95
C LYS A 8 -21.40 -38.05 -6.47
N ILE A 9 -20.37 -37.22 -6.65
CA ILE A 9 -20.44 -35.78 -6.33
C ILE A 9 -21.03 -35.04 -7.53
N GLY A 10 -22.09 -34.26 -7.28
CA GLY A 10 -22.77 -33.44 -8.28
C GLY A 10 -23.68 -34.25 -9.21
N LYS A 11 -24.96 -34.40 -8.85
CA LYS A 11 -25.98 -34.81 -9.84
C LYS A 11 -26.19 -33.66 -10.81
N THR A 12 -25.78 -33.80 -12.06
CA THR A 12 -26.37 -32.97 -13.13
C THR A 12 -27.79 -33.49 -13.40
N SER A 13 -28.75 -32.57 -13.48
CA SER A 13 -30.19 -32.86 -13.48
C SER A 13 -30.69 -33.68 -14.67
N GLN A 14 -29.83 -34.00 -15.65
CA GLN A 14 -30.27 -34.64 -16.88
C GLN A 14 -29.94 -36.13 -17.02
N ASN A 15 -28.91 -36.69 -16.37
CA ASN A 15 -28.56 -38.12 -16.55
C ASN A 15 -28.15 -38.91 -15.29
N GLY A 16 -28.12 -38.32 -14.10
CA GLY A 16 -27.90 -39.05 -12.83
C GLY A 16 -26.49 -39.61 -12.58
N TYR A 17 -25.53 -39.31 -13.45
CA TYR A 17 -24.10 -39.59 -13.24
C TYR A 17 -23.40 -38.33 -12.71
N GLY A 18 -22.59 -38.49 -11.66
CA GLY A 18 -21.71 -37.44 -11.11
C GLY A 18 -20.26 -37.64 -11.54
N ALA A 19 -19.37 -36.78 -11.09
CA ALA A 19 -17.95 -36.91 -11.39
C ALA A 19 -17.34 -38.14 -10.70
N ASP A 20 -16.53 -38.91 -11.42
CA ASP A 20 -15.76 -40.03 -10.86
C ASP A 20 -14.52 -39.48 -10.15
N ILE A 21 -14.64 -39.32 -8.83
CA ILE A 21 -13.57 -38.77 -7.99
C ILE A 21 -12.29 -39.61 -8.07
N ILE A 22 -12.41 -40.94 -8.22
CA ILE A 22 -11.25 -41.83 -8.30
C ILE A 22 -10.50 -41.59 -9.61
N SER A 23 -11.22 -41.52 -10.73
CA SER A 23 -10.60 -41.17 -12.03
C SER A 23 -10.00 -39.76 -12.00
N MET A 24 -10.67 -38.80 -11.35
CA MET A 24 -10.15 -37.44 -11.19
C MET A 24 -8.89 -37.39 -10.32
N ASP A 25 -8.84 -38.13 -9.21
CA ASP A 25 -7.69 -38.14 -8.31
C ASP A 25 -6.48 -38.84 -8.96
N ILE A 26 -6.72 -39.89 -9.76
CA ILE A 26 -5.68 -40.48 -10.61
C ILE A 26 -5.17 -39.43 -11.62
N GLN A 27 -6.08 -38.71 -12.30
CA GLN A 27 -5.67 -37.69 -13.27
C GLN A 27 -4.94 -36.51 -12.62
N ARG A 28 -5.35 -36.09 -11.42
CA ARG A 28 -4.67 -35.06 -10.62
C ARG A 28 -3.29 -35.52 -10.17
N ALA A 29 -3.16 -36.76 -9.72
CA ALA A 29 -1.87 -37.34 -9.37
C ALA A 29 -0.89 -37.27 -10.55
N ARG A 30 -1.37 -37.58 -11.76
CA ARG A 30 -0.57 -37.48 -13.00
C ARG A 30 -0.23 -36.03 -13.35
N ASP A 31 -1.21 -35.13 -13.31
CA ASP A 31 -1.03 -33.70 -13.58
C ASP A 31 -0.01 -33.05 -12.63
N GLN A 32 -0.02 -33.47 -11.37
CA GLN A 32 0.93 -33.02 -10.34
C GLN A 32 2.29 -33.73 -10.43
N GLY A 33 2.49 -34.62 -11.41
CA GLY A 33 3.74 -35.35 -11.59
C GLY A 33 4.09 -36.27 -10.43
N LEU A 34 3.09 -36.84 -9.75
CA LEU A 34 3.37 -37.80 -8.67
C LEU A 34 4.09 -39.03 -9.23
N PRO A 35 5.13 -39.53 -8.52
CA PRO A 35 5.87 -40.71 -8.95
C PRO A 35 4.98 -41.96 -8.93
N CYS A 36 5.40 -43.02 -9.62
CA CYS A 36 4.64 -44.27 -9.63
C CYS A 36 4.68 -44.95 -8.25
N TYR A 37 3.71 -45.84 -7.98
CA TYR A 37 3.53 -46.50 -6.70
C TYR A 37 4.82 -47.17 -6.17
N LEU A 38 5.53 -47.89 -7.04
CA LEU A 38 6.75 -48.60 -6.64
C LEU A 38 7.91 -47.66 -6.29
N ASP A 39 7.97 -46.46 -6.88
CA ASP A 39 8.98 -45.47 -6.52
C ASP A 39 8.78 -44.93 -5.10
N VAL A 40 7.52 -44.68 -4.74
CA VAL A 40 7.16 -44.27 -3.39
C VAL A 40 7.45 -45.38 -2.38
N ARG A 41 7.11 -46.63 -2.72
CA ARG A 41 7.40 -47.80 -1.90
C ARG A 41 8.89 -47.98 -1.64
N ARG A 42 9.73 -47.80 -2.68
CA ARG A 42 11.20 -47.79 -2.58
C ARG A 42 11.68 -46.63 -1.69
N LYS A 43 11.13 -45.42 -1.85
CA LYS A 43 11.47 -44.26 -1.00
C LYS A 43 11.09 -44.47 0.46
N CYS A 44 10.12 -45.34 0.73
CA CYS A 44 9.70 -45.78 2.05
C CYS A 44 10.48 -46.98 2.60
N ASN A 45 11.47 -47.52 1.86
CA ASN A 45 12.27 -48.69 2.23
C ASN A 45 11.41 -49.93 2.57
N LEU A 46 10.25 -50.08 1.92
CA LEU A 46 9.30 -51.14 2.25
C LEU A 46 9.68 -52.47 1.58
N GLN A 47 9.60 -53.55 2.35
CA GLN A 47 9.86 -54.92 1.91
C GLN A 47 8.56 -55.71 1.78
N PRO A 48 8.45 -56.70 0.87
CA PRO A 48 9.44 -57.09 -0.14
C PRO A 48 9.56 -56.09 -1.31
N GLU A 49 10.69 -56.11 -2.02
CA GLU A 49 10.84 -55.43 -3.31
C GLU A 49 9.96 -56.10 -4.39
N ILE A 50 9.38 -55.28 -5.26
CA ILE A 50 8.43 -55.71 -6.30
C ILE A 50 9.08 -55.48 -7.66
N ASN A 51 9.27 -56.55 -8.42
CA ASN A 51 9.88 -56.51 -9.77
C ASN A 51 8.97 -57.17 -10.83
N SER A 52 7.79 -57.65 -10.42
CA SER A 52 6.83 -58.31 -11.28
C SER A 52 5.42 -58.20 -10.69
N PHE A 53 4.38 -58.32 -11.53
CA PHE A 53 3.01 -58.44 -11.02
C PHE A 53 2.84 -59.64 -10.08
N ALA A 54 3.60 -60.73 -10.25
CA ALA A 54 3.56 -61.87 -9.35
C ALA A 54 4.05 -61.50 -7.94
N ASP A 55 5.02 -60.59 -7.82
CA ASP A 55 5.50 -60.11 -6.52
C ASP A 55 4.45 -59.28 -5.77
N LEU A 56 3.55 -58.58 -6.48
CA LEU A 56 2.47 -57.81 -5.84
C LEU A 56 1.55 -58.68 -4.99
N LYS A 57 1.41 -59.98 -5.28
CA LYS A 57 0.61 -60.93 -4.47
C LYS A 57 1.12 -61.09 -3.04
N LYS A 58 2.34 -60.64 -2.75
CA LYS A 58 2.92 -60.62 -1.39
C LYS A 58 2.36 -59.48 -0.53
N ILE A 59 1.80 -58.45 -1.17
CA ILE A 59 1.37 -57.19 -0.53
C ILE A 59 -0.02 -56.71 -0.99
N MET A 60 -0.67 -57.43 -1.90
CA MET A 60 -1.99 -57.14 -2.45
C MET A 60 -2.78 -58.44 -2.56
N GLN A 61 -4.11 -58.37 -2.44
CA GLN A 61 -4.97 -59.54 -2.65
C GLN A 61 -4.80 -60.08 -4.08
N PRO A 62 -4.73 -61.42 -4.28
CA PRO A 62 -4.48 -62.01 -5.59
C PRO A 62 -5.44 -61.54 -6.69
N GLU A 63 -6.71 -61.31 -6.34
CA GLU A 63 -7.74 -60.86 -7.27
C GLU A 63 -7.49 -59.41 -7.73
N ASN A 64 -6.95 -58.56 -6.86
CA ASN A 64 -6.60 -57.18 -7.21
C ASN A 64 -5.39 -57.14 -8.15
N VAL A 65 -4.41 -58.03 -7.95
CA VAL A 65 -3.26 -58.15 -8.84
C VAL A 65 -3.69 -58.56 -10.25
N GLU A 66 -4.65 -59.47 -10.37
CA GLU A 66 -5.21 -59.88 -11.67
C GLU A 66 -5.96 -58.74 -12.39
N LEU A 67 -6.53 -57.79 -11.64
CA LEU A 67 -7.12 -56.58 -12.21
C LEU A 67 -6.05 -55.61 -12.69
N LEU A 68 -4.99 -55.39 -11.89
CA LEU A 68 -3.88 -54.51 -12.26
C LEU A 68 -3.17 -54.98 -13.53
N GLN A 69 -2.98 -56.29 -13.69
CA GLN A 69 -2.41 -56.90 -14.90
C GLN A 69 -3.21 -56.64 -16.18
N LYS A 70 -4.50 -56.31 -16.08
CA LYS A 70 -5.34 -55.99 -17.24
C LYS A 70 -5.25 -54.52 -17.63
N VAL A 71 -4.75 -53.66 -16.75
CA VAL A 71 -4.81 -52.20 -16.88
C VAL A 71 -3.43 -51.58 -17.09
N TYR A 72 -2.40 -52.12 -16.43
CA TYR A 72 -1.02 -51.63 -16.52
C TYR A 72 -0.14 -52.58 -17.32
N GLU A 73 0.76 -52.04 -18.14
CA GLU A 73 1.69 -52.83 -18.94
C GLU A 73 2.81 -53.43 -18.07
N ALA A 74 3.32 -52.65 -17.11
CA ALA A 74 4.31 -53.08 -16.13
C ALA A 74 3.90 -52.71 -14.69
N PRO A 75 4.34 -53.46 -13.66
CA PRO A 75 4.07 -53.11 -12.27
C PRO A 75 4.69 -51.76 -11.86
N GLU A 76 5.73 -51.31 -12.57
CA GLU A 76 6.34 -49.99 -12.43
C GLU A 76 5.42 -48.85 -12.86
N ASP A 77 4.44 -49.09 -13.74
CA ASP A 77 3.53 -48.06 -14.26
C ASP A 77 2.32 -47.80 -13.36
N ILE A 78 2.17 -48.58 -12.28
CA ILE A 78 1.02 -48.48 -11.39
C ILE A 78 1.00 -47.07 -10.75
N ASP A 79 -0.06 -46.31 -11.01
CA ASP A 79 -0.25 -44.98 -10.43
C ASP A 79 -0.19 -45.07 -8.90
N TYR A 80 0.47 -44.09 -8.27
CA TYR A 80 0.65 -44.05 -6.82
C TYR A 80 -0.66 -44.27 -6.04
N TYR A 81 -1.72 -43.58 -6.46
CA TYR A 81 -3.03 -43.67 -5.82
C TYR A 81 -3.63 -45.09 -5.93
N VAL A 82 -3.50 -45.72 -7.10
CA VAL A 82 -4.05 -47.04 -7.39
C VAL A 82 -3.31 -48.12 -6.62
N GLY A 83 -1.97 -48.11 -6.65
CA GLY A 83 -1.16 -49.09 -5.94
C GLY A 83 -1.32 -48.99 -4.42
N GLY A 84 -1.40 -47.78 -3.86
CA GLY A 84 -1.57 -47.60 -2.42
C GLY A 84 -2.93 -48.05 -1.88
N ILE A 85 -4.00 -47.98 -2.68
CA ILE A 85 -5.34 -48.49 -2.31
C ILE A 85 -5.39 -50.01 -2.29
N PHE A 86 -4.74 -50.67 -3.25
CA PHE A 86 -4.77 -52.13 -3.36
C PHE A 86 -3.82 -52.85 -2.41
N GLU A 87 -2.92 -52.10 -1.75
CA GLU A 87 -1.97 -52.64 -0.79
C GLU A 87 -2.65 -53.07 0.52
N THR A 88 -2.38 -54.29 0.96
CA THR A 88 -2.97 -54.87 2.17
C THR A 88 -2.47 -54.18 3.44
N TYR A 89 -3.40 -53.84 4.34
CA TYR A 89 -3.16 -53.14 5.60
C TYR A 89 -2.75 -54.06 6.77
N GLU A 90 -2.79 -55.39 6.60
CA GLU A 90 -2.51 -56.39 7.64
C GLU A 90 -1.08 -56.30 8.23
N ILE A 91 -0.14 -55.72 7.49
CA ILE A 91 1.29 -55.68 7.87
C ILE A 91 1.60 -54.65 8.97
N LEU A 92 0.78 -53.61 9.14
CA LEU A 92 1.06 -52.51 10.10
C LEU A 92 0.22 -52.54 11.39
N GLY A 93 -0.74 -53.46 11.53
CA GLY A 93 -1.71 -53.40 12.62
C GLY A 93 -2.60 -52.14 12.61
N ASN A 94 -2.59 -51.39 11.51
CA ASN A 94 -3.40 -50.19 11.29
C ASN A 94 -4.53 -50.53 10.29
N PRO A 95 -5.81 -50.39 10.67
CA PRO A 95 -6.92 -50.91 9.87
C PRO A 95 -7.30 -50.04 8.66
N LEU A 96 -6.61 -48.92 8.39
CA LEU A 96 -7.08 -47.90 7.43
C LEU A 96 -6.34 -47.87 6.09
N VAL A 97 -5.02 -48.06 6.05
CA VAL A 97 -4.21 -47.92 4.83
C VAL A 97 -3.07 -48.92 4.77
N GLY A 98 -2.64 -49.28 3.56
CA GLY A 98 -1.46 -50.12 3.33
C GLY A 98 -0.13 -49.46 3.75
N PRO A 99 0.97 -50.23 3.90
CA PRO A 99 2.28 -49.75 4.32
C PRO A 99 2.84 -48.51 3.59
N THR A 100 2.58 -48.37 2.29
CA THR A 100 3.08 -47.28 1.45
C THR A 100 2.38 -45.97 1.80
N PHE A 101 1.04 -45.95 1.81
CA PHE A 101 0.28 -44.79 2.28
C PHE A 101 0.55 -44.50 3.76
N GLY A 102 0.66 -45.55 4.59
CA GLY A 102 1.04 -45.40 6.00
C GLY A 102 2.37 -44.68 6.17
N CYS A 103 3.40 -45.04 5.39
CA CYS A 103 4.69 -44.36 5.38
C CYS A 103 4.59 -42.89 4.97
N VAL A 104 3.89 -42.60 3.86
CA VAL A 104 3.75 -41.21 3.36
C VAL A 104 2.99 -40.35 4.36
N ILE A 105 1.86 -40.86 4.87
CA ILE A 105 1.03 -40.17 5.87
C ILE A 105 1.83 -39.94 7.16
N ALA A 106 2.56 -40.95 7.65
CA ALA A 106 3.37 -40.82 8.86
C ALA A 106 4.49 -39.78 8.69
N ARG A 107 5.21 -39.80 7.57
CA ARG A 107 6.23 -38.79 7.25
C ARG A 107 5.62 -37.40 7.13
N GLN A 108 4.45 -37.29 6.53
CA GLN A 108 3.79 -36.00 6.39
C GLN A 108 3.31 -35.46 7.75
N TRP A 109 2.82 -36.32 8.64
CA TRP A 109 2.50 -35.96 10.03
C TRP A 109 3.74 -35.53 10.82
N ASP A 110 4.87 -36.23 10.65
CA ASP A 110 6.14 -35.85 11.25
C ASP A 110 6.62 -34.48 10.72
N ASN A 111 6.50 -34.23 9.42
CA ASN A 111 6.77 -32.93 8.82
C ASN A 111 5.82 -31.84 9.33
N PHE A 112 4.53 -32.14 9.51
CA PHE A 112 3.58 -31.19 10.08
C PHE A 112 3.94 -30.85 11.52
N ALA A 113 4.27 -31.85 12.35
CA ALA A 113 4.60 -31.64 13.75
C ALA A 113 5.97 -30.97 13.95
N GLY A 114 6.99 -31.39 13.19
CA GLY A 114 8.35 -30.88 13.29
C GLY A 114 8.60 -29.57 12.54
N GLY A 115 7.87 -29.34 11.44
CA GLY A 115 7.97 -28.12 10.63
C GLY A 115 7.13 -26.95 11.14
N ASP A 116 6.08 -27.23 11.93
CA ASP A 116 5.29 -26.19 12.57
C ASP A 116 5.96 -25.78 13.90
N ILE A 117 6.56 -24.58 13.89
CA ILE A 117 7.13 -24.00 15.11
C ILE A 117 6.07 -23.80 16.19
N TYR A 118 4.80 -23.65 15.82
CA TYR A 118 3.65 -23.50 16.72
C TYR A 118 2.97 -24.82 17.06
N TYR A 119 3.50 -25.96 16.61
CA TYR A 119 2.95 -27.26 17.02
C TYR A 119 2.92 -27.32 18.55
N TYR A 120 1.78 -27.71 19.13
CA TYR A 120 1.49 -27.48 20.55
C TYR A 120 2.53 -28.06 21.52
N SER A 121 3.22 -29.13 21.12
CA SER A 121 4.27 -29.80 21.90
C SER A 121 5.69 -29.40 21.50
N ASN A 122 5.87 -28.44 20.59
CA ASN A 122 7.17 -27.99 20.12
C ASN A 122 7.83 -27.12 21.20
N PRO A 123 8.95 -27.58 21.82
CA PRO A 123 9.61 -26.81 22.86
C PRO A 123 10.29 -25.55 22.31
N ASN A 124 10.49 -25.47 20.99
CA ASN A 124 11.08 -24.32 20.31
C ASN A 124 10.02 -23.34 19.79
N SER A 125 8.74 -23.55 20.09
CA SER A 125 7.69 -22.55 19.83
C SER A 125 8.05 -21.21 20.46
N PRO A 126 7.76 -20.06 19.82
CA PRO A 126 7.90 -18.74 20.46
C PRO A 126 7.07 -18.63 21.74
N TYR A 127 6.03 -19.45 21.85
CA TYR A 127 5.14 -19.56 23.00
C TYR A 127 4.96 -21.04 23.35
N PRO A 128 5.99 -21.72 23.89
CA PRO A 128 5.91 -23.14 24.18
C PRO A 128 4.92 -23.34 25.32
N LEU A 129 3.99 -24.29 25.14
CA LEU A 129 3.14 -24.72 26.23
C LEU A 129 4.00 -25.33 27.33
N THR A 130 3.71 -25.02 28.59
CA THR A 130 4.39 -25.66 29.72
C THR A 130 4.07 -27.16 29.72
N PRO A 131 4.89 -28.01 30.37
CA PRO A 131 4.55 -29.43 30.50
C PRO A 131 3.14 -29.66 31.07
N SER A 132 2.71 -28.86 32.04
CA SER A 132 1.35 -28.93 32.59
C SER A 132 0.25 -28.49 31.62
N GLN A 133 0.54 -27.54 30.72
CA GLN A 133 -0.39 -27.14 29.65
C GLN A 133 -0.45 -28.22 28.56
N ILE A 134 0.69 -28.81 28.19
CA ILE A 134 0.76 -29.96 27.28
C ILE A 134 -0.03 -31.14 27.84
N ASP A 135 0.13 -31.45 29.13
CA ASP A 135 -0.64 -32.51 29.81
C ASP A 135 -2.15 -32.24 29.76
N ALA A 136 -2.59 -30.99 29.96
CA ALA A 136 -4.00 -30.63 29.87
C ALA A 136 -4.56 -30.78 28.44
N VAL A 137 -3.77 -30.44 27.42
CA VAL A 137 -4.12 -30.71 26.00
C VAL A 137 -4.20 -32.21 25.73
N HIS A 138 -3.23 -33.01 26.20
CA HIS A 138 -3.24 -34.46 26.02
C HIS A 138 -4.41 -35.16 26.71
N ASN A 139 -4.83 -34.67 27.87
CA ASN A 139 -5.92 -35.25 28.63
C ASN A 139 -7.31 -34.93 28.02
N PHE A 140 -7.42 -33.90 27.18
CA PHE A 140 -8.66 -33.55 26.49
C PHE A 140 -8.76 -34.19 25.11
N ASN A 141 -9.29 -35.42 25.07
CA ASN A 141 -9.43 -36.20 23.84
C ASN A 141 -10.67 -35.80 23.01
N ILE A 142 -10.79 -36.39 21.82
CA ILE A 142 -11.90 -36.08 20.88
C ILE A 142 -13.25 -36.48 21.46
N SER A 143 -13.33 -37.52 22.30
CA SER A 143 -14.58 -37.88 22.99
C SER A 143 -14.98 -36.79 23.99
N SER A 144 -14.02 -36.22 24.73
CA SER A 144 -14.25 -35.04 25.57
C SER A 144 -14.71 -33.84 24.72
N LEU A 145 -14.05 -33.57 23.58
CA LEU A 145 -14.44 -32.49 22.67
C LEU A 145 -15.87 -32.66 22.16
N LEU A 146 -16.22 -33.86 21.70
CA LEU A 146 -17.56 -34.20 21.23
C LEU A 146 -18.58 -34.04 22.35
N CYS A 147 -18.31 -34.57 23.54
CA CYS A 147 -19.18 -34.45 24.69
C CYS A 147 -19.44 -33.01 25.14
N VAL A 148 -18.45 -32.11 24.99
CA VAL A 148 -18.60 -30.70 25.35
C VAL A 148 -19.33 -29.91 24.26
N ASN A 149 -19.20 -30.28 22.99
CA ASN A 149 -19.68 -29.47 21.86
C ASN A 149 -20.89 -30.04 21.10
N SER A 150 -21.41 -31.19 21.51
CA SER A 150 -22.57 -31.80 20.85
C SER A 150 -23.72 -32.05 21.81
N ASN A 151 -24.95 -31.98 21.29
CA ASN A 151 -26.17 -32.40 21.98
C ASN A 151 -26.39 -33.92 21.86
N MET A 152 -25.34 -34.73 21.76
CA MET A 152 -25.48 -36.18 21.87
C MET A 152 -26.08 -36.54 23.24
N ASP A 153 -26.72 -37.71 23.38
CA ASP A 153 -27.49 -38.18 24.56
C ASP A 153 -26.63 -38.39 25.83
N GLN A 154 -25.70 -37.48 26.09
CA GLN A 154 -24.67 -37.51 27.11
C GLN A 154 -23.83 -38.77 27.05
N THR A 155 -23.61 -39.37 25.87
CA THR A 155 -22.67 -40.48 25.71
C THR A 155 -21.76 -40.29 24.48
N ALA A 156 -20.53 -40.77 24.59
CA ALA A 156 -19.58 -40.83 23.49
C ALA A 156 -18.81 -42.15 23.53
N GLN A 157 -18.39 -42.61 22.35
CA GLN A 157 -17.45 -43.71 22.23
C GLN A 157 -16.06 -43.26 22.72
N VAL A 158 -15.30 -44.19 23.33
CA VAL A 158 -13.92 -43.92 23.80
C VAL A 158 -12.99 -43.62 22.63
N TRP A 159 -13.22 -44.25 21.48
CA TRP A 159 -12.54 -43.95 20.22
C TRP A 159 -13.57 -43.52 19.17
N PRO A 160 -13.81 -42.21 18.96
CA PRO A 160 -14.89 -41.72 18.10
C PRO A 160 -14.80 -42.19 16.63
N TYR A 161 -13.63 -42.67 16.21
CA TYR A 161 -13.38 -43.19 14.88
C TYR A 161 -13.57 -44.71 14.73
N ALA A 162 -13.98 -45.41 15.79
CA ALA A 162 -14.14 -46.87 15.81
C ALA A 162 -15.58 -47.26 16.17
N PRO A 163 -16.48 -47.52 15.21
CA PRO A 163 -17.90 -47.69 15.49
C PRO A 163 -18.28 -49.01 16.21
N ASN A 164 -17.32 -49.88 16.57
CA ASN A 164 -17.60 -51.20 17.13
C ASN A 164 -18.00 -51.12 18.62
N GLU A 165 -19.29 -51.26 18.91
CA GLU A 165 -19.84 -51.16 20.27
C GLU A 165 -19.36 -52.26 21.23
N GLU A 166 -18.93 -53.44 20.76
CA GLU A 166 -18.43 -54.51 21.64
C GLU A 166 -17.07 -54.17 22.27
N VAL A 167 -16.21 -53.46 21.53
CA VAL A 167 -14.86 -53.07 22.00
C VAL A 167 -14.75 -51.57 22.31
N ASN A 168 -15.72 -50.77 21.87
CA ASN A 168 -15.77 -49.33 22.06
C ASN A 168 -17.18 -48.89 22.49
N PRO A 169 -17.62 -49.30 23.69
CA PRO A 169 -18.96 -49.01 24.17
C PRO A 169 -19.14 -47.50 24.39
N LEU A 170 -20.37 -47.03 24.24
CA LEU A 170 -20.77 -45.69 24.62
C LEU A 170 -20.60 -45.51 26.14
N ARG A 171 -19.90 -44.45 26.54
CA ARG A 171 -19.73 -44.03 27.94
C ARG A 171 -20.37 -42.70 28.17
N LYS A 172 -20.78 -42.41 29.40
CA LYS A 172 -21.39 -41.11 29.69
C LYS A 172 -20.38 -39.98 29.52
N CYS A 173 -20.82 -38.85 29.02
CA CYS A 173 -20.01 -37.64 28.83
C CYS A 173 -19.41 -37.12 30.14
N SER A 174 -20.08 -37.38 31.27
CA SER A 174 -19.54 -37.11 32.61
C SER A 174 -18.33 -37.96 32.98
N GLU A 175 -18.08 -39.07 32.28
CA GLU A 175 -16.93 -39.96 32.51
C GLU A 175 -15.69 -39.53 31.72
N PHE A 176 -15.83 -38.61 30.76
CA PHE A 176 -14.71 -38.06 30.00
C PHE A 176 -14.17 -36.80 30.69
N PRO A 177 -12.84 -36.60 30.72
CA PRO A 177 -12.22 -35.43 31.34
C PRO A 177 -12.65 -34.15 30.63
N THR A 178 -13.06 -33.14 31.39
CA THR A 178 -13.23 -31.77 30.89
C THR A 178 -11.87 -31.10 30.71
N PHE A 179 -11.76 -30.13 29.80
CA PHE A 179 -10.50 -29.42 29.59
C PHE A 179 -10.07 -28.71 30.88
N ASP A 180 -8.86 -29.01 31.38
CA ASP A 180 -8.32 -28.37 32.57
C ASP A 180 -7.68 -27.03 32.20
N PHE A 181 -8.38 -25.94 32.50
CA PHE A 181 -7.87 -24.59 32.26
C PHE A 181 -6.93 -24.09 33.37
N ALA A 182 -6.75 -24.81 34.47
CA ALA A 182 -5.93 -24.36 35.60
C ALA A 182 -4.48 -23.99 35.21
N PRO A 183 -3.78 -24.72 34.31
CA PRO A 183 -2.43 -24.34 33.86
C PRO A 183 -2.35 -22.98 33.14
N TRP A 184 -3.47 -22.43 32.66
CA TRP A 184 -3.54 -21.11 32.03
C TRP A 184 -4.02 -20.00 32.96
N LYS A 185 -4.50 -20.33 34.17
CA LYS A 185 -5.05 -19.36 35.14
C LYS A 185 -3.99 -18.67 36.01
N CYS A 186 -2.76 -19.17 36.07
CA CYS A 186 -1.77 -18.80 37.09
C CYS A 186 -0.74 -17.71 36.71
N PHE A 187 -1.05 -16.81 35.78
CA PHE A 187 -0.18 -15.64 35.54
C PHE A 187 -0.55 -14.43 36.42
N PHE A 188 -1.83 -14.30 36.83
CA PHE A 188 -2.32 -13.14 37.60
C PHE A 188 -2.22 -13.31 39.12
N LEU A 189 -2.16 -14.53 39.64
CA LEU A 189 -2.02 -14.80 41.08
C LEU A 189 -0.62 -14.45 41.62
N LEU A 190 0.41 -14.52 40.76
CA LEU A 190 1.77 -14.12 41.12
C LEU A 190 1.93 -12.60 41.23
N LEU A 191 1.20 -11.83 40.42
CA LEU A 191 1.21 -10.37 40.45
C LEU A 191 0.42 -9.81 41.65
N ALA A 192 -0.73 -10.40 41.97
CA ALA A 192 -1.54 -9.97 43.12
C ALA A 192 -0.83 -10.24 44.47
N ALA A 193 0.00 -11.28 44.56
CA ALA A 193 0.82 -11.56 45.74
C ALA A 193 2.01 -10.58 45.90
N LEU A 194 2.49 -9.98 44.80
CA LEU A 194 3.63 -9.05 44.80
C LEU A 194 3.27 -7.60 45.13
N ILE A 195 2.01 -7.19 44.94
CA ILE A 195 1.62 -5.75 45.04
C ILE A 195 0.75 -5.45 46.28
N GLY A 196 0.31 -6.45 47.04
CA GLY A 196 -0.19 -6.25 48.41
C GLY A 196 -1.40 -5.31 48.57
N VAL A 197 -2.27 -5.16 47.57
CA VAL A 197 -3.46 -4.30 47.67
C VAL A 197 -4.67 -5.11 48.13
N ARG A 198 -5.18 -4.76 49.32
CA ARG A 198 -6.53 -5.13 49.77
C ARG A 198 -7.52 -4.10 49.23
N ALA A 199 -8.29 -4.46 48.21
CA ALA A 199 -9.53 -3.78 47.83
C ALA A 199 -10.52 -4.83 47.27
N ASP A 200 -11.80 -4.57 47.47
CA ASP A 200 -12.91 -5.54 47.50
C ASP A 200 -13.11 -6.29 46.17
N ILE A 201 -12.90 -7.61 46.23
CA ILE A 201 -12.86 -8.57 45.12
C ILE A 201 -14.21 -8.72 44.35
N PRO A 202 -15.41 -8.63 44.96
CA PRO A 202 -16.67 -8.91 44.27
C PRO A 202 -17.08 -7.89 43.19
N GLN A 203 -16.79 -6.60 43.39
CA GLN A 203 -17.23 -5.55 42.47
C GLN A 203 -16.38 -5.48 41.19
N ALA A 204 -15.10 -5.86 41.30
CA ALA A 204 -14.22 -6.07 40.15
C ALA A 204 -14.62 -7.32 39.34
N ILE A 205 -15.11 -8.37 40.00
CA ILE A 205 -15.63 -9.58 39.37
C ILE A 205 -16.91 -9.29 38.57
N GLU A 206 -17.88 -8.57 39.15
CA GLU A 206 -19.18 -8.30 38.51
C GLU A 206 -19.05 -7.45 37.23
N THR A 207 -18.16 -6.45 37.25
CA THR A 207 -17.89 -5.60 36.07
C THR A 207 -17.16 -6.39 34.96
N CYS A 208 -16.31 -7.33 35.34
CA CYS A 208 -15.56 -8.17 34.41
C CYS A 208 -16.42 -9.32 33.82
N GLU A 209 -17.37 -9.86 34.60
CA GLU A 209 -18.34 -10.87 34.14
C GLU A 209 -19.34 -10.29 33.13
N GLN A 210 -19.78 -9.04 33.32
CA GLN A 210 -20.66 -8.35 32.37
C GLN A 210 -19.95 -8.04 31.04
N PHE A 211 -18.67 -7.63 31.10
CA PHE A 211 -17.83 -7.41 29.92
C PHE A 211 -17.54 -8.73 29.17
N ASN A 212 -17.18 -9.79 29.88
CA ASN A 212 -16.92 -11.11 29.29
C ASN A 212 -18.19 -11.76 28.72
N SER A 213 -19.36 -11.54 29.32
CA SER A 213 -20.64 -12.02 28.79
C SER A 213 -21.00 -11.34 27.46
N ALA A 214 -20.81 -10.01 27.37
CA ALA A 214 -21.00 -9.26 26.12
C ALA A 214 -20.02 -9.69 25.03
N LEU A 215 -18.74 -9.85 25.39
CA LEU A 215 -17.68 -10.27 24.46
C LEU A 215 -17.86 -11.72 23.98
N ASN A 216 -18.31 -12.62 24.84
CA ASN A 216 -18.55 -14.02 24.50
C ASN A 216 -19.82 -14.20 23.65
N ASN A 217 -20.86 -13.39 23.87
CA ASN A 217 -22.03 -13.37 23.00
C ASN A 217 -21.67 -12.90 21.59
N VAL A 218 -20.85 -11.85 21.47
CA VAL A 218 -20.31 -11.35 20.20
C VAL A 218 -19.40 -12.39 19.51
N ARG A 219 -18.53 -13.08 20.26
CA ARG A 219 -17.68 -14.16 19.74
C ARG A 219 -18.48 -15.38 19.27
N SER A 220 -19.59 -15.72 19.94
CA SER A 220 -20.45 -16.85 19.53
C SER A 220 -21.21 -16.60 18.23
N LEU A 221 -21.50 -15.33 17.91
CA LEU A 221 -22.15 -14.91 16.68
C LEU A 221 -21.19 -14.91 15.47
N VAL A 222 -19.90 -14.70 15.72
CA VAL A 222 -18.84 -14.69 14.67
C VAL A 222 -18.50 -16.12 14.18
N HIS A 223 -18.84 -17.16 14.93
CA HIS A 223 -18.50 -18.55 14.61
C HIS A 223 -19.60 -19.40 13.98
N LYS A 224 -20.82 -18.88 13.79
CA LYS A 224 -21.85 -19.59 13.02
C LYS A 224 -21.86 -19.09 11.57
N GLU A 225 -21.24 -19.87 10.70
CA GLU A 225 -21.45 -19.76 9.26
C GLU A 225 -22.90 -20.16 8.91
N ASN A 226 -23.57 -19.32 8.10
CA ASN A 226 -24.88 -19.52 7.47
C ASN A 226 -26.14 -19.07 8.23
N ASN A 227 -26.29 -17.76 8.43
CA ASN A 227 -27.47 -16.95 8.05
C ASN A 227 -27.32 -15.55 8.68
N ARG A 228 -26.72 -14.60 7.95
CA ARG A 228 -26.41 -13.29 8.53
C ARG A 228 -27.59 -12.31 8.52
N ASP A 229 -28.60 -12.52 7.70
CA ASP A 229 -29.66 -11.52 7.52
C ASP A 229 -30.86 -11.76 8.46
N GLU A 230 -31.22 -13.03 8.73
CA GLU A 230 -32.39 -13.40 9.53
C GLU A 230 -32.14 -13.32 11.06
N ASP A 231 -30.89 -13.50 11.51
CA ASP A 231 -30.51 -13.47 12.93
C ASP A 231 -30.29 -12.05 13.47
N LEU A 232 -29.99 -11.08 12.58
CA LEU A 232 -29.78 -9.67 12.94
C LEU A 232 -31.11 -8.89 13.00
N GLU A 233 -32.09 -9.20 12.15
CA GLU A 233 -33.46 -8.66 12.23
C GLU A 233 -34.20 -9.09 13.51
N ASN A 234 -34.01 -10.33 13.96
CA ASN A 234 -34.62 -10.87 15.20
C ASN A 234 -34.09 -10.23 16.49
N LEU A 235 -32.94 -9.54 16.44
CA LEU A 235 -32.34 -8.78 17.54
C LEU A 235 -32.64 -7.28 17.50
N GLY A 236 -33.49 -6.83 16.56
CA GLY A 236 -33.88 -5.42 16.42
C GLY A 236 -32.91 -4.57 15.59
N PHE A 237 -31.95 -5.19 14.89
CA PHE A 237 -31.11 -4.50 13.90
C PHE A 237 -31.80 -4.56 12.53
N THR A 238 -32.37 -3.45 12.07
CA THR A 238 -32.74 -3.29 10.66
C THR A 238 -31.49 -2.90 9.87
N TYR A 239 -31.03 -3.75 8.97
CA TYR A 239 -30.06 -3.35 7.95
C TYR A 239 -30.69 -2.26 7.07
N ALA A 240 -30.02 -1.12 6.98
CA ALA A 240 -30.06 -0.36 5.74
C ALA A 240 -28.98 -0.97 4.83
N ASP A 241 -29.37 -1.39 3.63
CA ASP A 241 -28.55 -2.14 2.69
C ASP A 241 -27.13 -1.56 2.46
N ASN A 242 -26.16 -2.46 2.25
CA ASN A 242 -24.86 -2.26 1.58
C ASN A 242 -23.76 -1.44 2.31
N ILE A 243 -23.30 -1.95 3.44
CA ILE A 243 -22.14 -1.39 4.14
C ILE A 243 -20.85 -2.24 3.91
N PHE A 244 -20.02 -1.73 2.99
CA PHE A 244 -18.58 -2.00 2.72
C PHE A 244 -18.19 -3.30 1.97
N GLY A 245 -17.80 -3.14 0.69
CA GLY A 245 -17.11 -4.16 -0.11
C GLY A 245 -15.64 -4.38 0.29
N ALA A 246 -15.13 -5.58 0.04
CA ALA A 246 -13.74 -5.99 0.27
C ALA A 246 -12.95 -5.98 -1.05
N ALA A 247 -11.68 -5.56 -1.02
CA ALA A 247 -10.75 -5.83 -2.11
C ALA A 247 -10.02 -7.18 -1.88
N PRO A 248 -9.66 -7.92 -2.93
CA PRO A 248 -8.88 -9.15 -2.83
C PRO A 248 -7.42 -8.81 -2.51
N THR A 249 -6.97 -9.05 -1.27
CA THR A 249 -5.55 -8.96 -0.91
C THR A 249 -4.84 -10.30 -1.22
N TYR A 250 -3.67 -10.20 -1.85
CA TYR A 250 -2.79 -11.33 -2.20
C TYR A 250 -1.89 -11.80 -1.04
N ASP A 251 -2.28 -11.55 0.22
CA ASP A 251 -1.58 -12.11 1.36
C ASP A 251 -2.56 -12.55 2.47
N THR A 252 -2.49 -13.83 2.81
CA THR A 252 -3.40 -14.53 3.73
C THR A 252 -3.25 -14.12 5.20
N CYS A 253 -2.16 -13.43 5.56
CA CYS A 253 -1.95 -12.95 6.93
C CYS A 253 -2.77 -11.68 7.24
N SER A 254 -2.78 -10.71 6.32
CA SER A 254 -3.47 -9.43 6.47
C SER A 254 -5.00 -9.56 6.45
N ALA A 255 -5.52 -10.54 5.70
CA ALA A 255 -6.97 -10.73 5.49
C ALA A 255 -7.74 -11.23 6.74
N ASN A 256 -7.10 -12.00 7.62
CA ASN A 256 -7.76 -12.53 8.82
C ASN A 256 -7.79 -11.53 9.98
N ILE A 257 -6.85 -10.59 10.00
CA ILE A 257 -6.65 -9.64 11.09
C ILE A 257 -7.46 -8.35 10.89
N GLY A 258 -7.61 -7.89 9.63
CA GLY A 258 -8.52 -6.77 9.29
C GLY A 258 -9.98 -7.01 9.70
N LYS A 259 -10.40 -8.29 9.81
CA LYS A 259 -11.73 -8.70 10.29
C LYS A 259 -11.92 -8.50 11.80
N ILE A 260 -10.85 -8.59 12.59
CA ILE A 260 -10.86 -8.47 14.06
C ILE A 260 -10.81 -7.00 14.50
N ALA A 261 -9.99 -6.18 13.83
CA ALA A 261 -9.96 -4.73 14.06
C ALA A 261 -11.34 -4.09 13.82
N ARG A 262 -12.06 -4.58 12.79
CA ARG A 262 -13.44 -4.19 12.46
C ARG A 262 -14.43 -4.45 13.60
N LEU A 263 -14.29 -5.57 14.31
CA LEU A 263 -15.11 -5.92 15.47
C LEU A 263 -14.82 -5.03 16.68
N HIS A 264 -13.55 -4.64 16.88
CA HIS A 264 -13.16 -3.75 17.99
C HIS A 264 -13.72 -2.33 17.81
N THR A 265 -13.69 -1.78 16.60
CA THR A 265 -14.27 -0.45 16.32
C THR A 265 -15.79 -0.43 16.49
N VAL A 266 -16.48 -1.47 16.02
CA VAL A 266 -17.94 -1.60 16.17
C VAL A 266 -18.33 -1.79 17.65
N ALA A 267 -17.56 -2.58 18.40
CA ALA A 267 -17.79 -2.78 19.83
C ALA A 267 -17.54 -1.51 20.66
N ALA A 268 -16.51 -0.73 20.33
CA ALA A 268 -16.20 0.53 21.00
C ALA A 268 -17.28 1.59 20.74
N GLN A 269 -17.78 1.68 19.50
CA GLN A 269 -18.87 2.60 19.13
C GLN A 269 -20.18 2.23 19.85
N TYR A 270 -20.53 0.94 19.89
CA TYR A 270 -21.68 0.45 20.66
C TYR A 270 -21.58 0.78 22.15
N PHE A 271 -20.37 0.73 22.74
CA PHE A 271 -20.16 1.04 24.15
C PHE A 271 -20.32 2.53 24.45
N LYS A 272 -19.82 3.41 23.57
CA LYS A 272 -20.05 4.86 23.67
C LYS A 272 -21.55 5.18 23.67
N ASP A 273 -22.29 4.58 22.73
CA ASP A 273 -23.71 4.87 22.52
C ASP A 273 -24.60 4.26 23.60
N LYS A 274 -24.26 3.07 24.12
CA LYS A 274 -25.03 2.38 25.17
C LYS A 274 -24.83 2.96 26.57
N TYR A 275 -23.62 3.43 26.87
CA TYR A 275 -23.27 3.89 28.22
C TYR A 275 -23.08 5.41 28.31
N ASN A 276 -23.37 6.14 27.23
CA ASN A 276 -23.35 7.60 27.16
C ASN A 276 -22.01 8.18 27.65
N VAL A 277 -20.91 7.51 27.28
CA VAL A 277 -19.56 7.86 27.74
C VAL A 277 -19.18 9.22 27.17
N PRO A 278 -18.81 10.21 28.01
CA PRO A 278 -18.38 11.52 27.55
C PRO A 278 -17.23 11.42 26.56
N GLU A 279 -17.28 12.22 25.51
CA GLU A 279 -16.38 12.14 24.35
C GLU A 279 -14.89 12.25 24.73
N ASP A 280 -14.57 13.07 25.74
CA ASP A 280 -13.21 13.25 26.23
C ASP A 280 -12.69 12.01 26.99
N GLN A 281 -13.58 11.30 27.69
CA GLN A 281 -13.24 10.05 28.37
C GLN A 281 -13.07 8.91 27.38
N PHE A 282 -13.90 8.85 26.34
CA PHE A 282 -13.77 7.86 25.27
C PHE A 282 -12.46 8.05 24.49
N LYS A 283 -12.10 9.30 24.16
CA LYS A 283 -10.83 9.65 23.52
C LYS A 283 -9.62 9.23 24.37
N ASN A 284 -9.67 9.45 25.68
CA ASN A 284 -8.61 9.02 26.61
C ASN A 284 -8.53 7.50 26.71
N TYR A 285 -9.66 6.80 26.71
CA TYR A 285 -9.71 5.33 26.79
C TYR A 285 -9.14 4.66 25.53
N VAL A 286 -9.46 5.18 24.34
CA VAL A 286 -8.88 4.73 23.07
C VAL A 286 -7.38 5.04 23.02
N ALA A 287 -6.97 6.20 23.52
CA ALA A 287 -5.56 6.58 23.63
C ALA A 287 -4.78 5.68 24.61
N GLU A 288 -5.37 5.30 25.76
CA GLU A 288 -4.75 4.38 26.74
C GLU A 288 -4.67 2.94 26.23
N CYS A 289 -5.65 2.46 25.45
CA CYS A 289 -5.57 1.17 24.79
C CYS A 289 -4.48 1.15 23.71
N ASN A 290 -4.32 2.24 22.95
CA ASN A 290 -3.25 2.39 21.97
C ASN A 290 -1.86 2.64 22.60
N ALA A 291 -1.79 3.12 23.84
CA ALA A 291 -0.54 3.42 24.54
C ALA A 291 0.05 2.23 25.32
N ASN A 292 -0.76 1.21 25.63
CA ASN A 292 -0.37 0.10 26.50
C ASN A 292 -0.21 -1.26 25.80
N GLU A 293 -0.31 -1.32 24.48
CA GLU A 293 0.24 -2.46 23.73
C GLU A 293 1.65 -2.11 23.25
N PRO A 294 2.71 -2.72 23.81
CA PRO A 294 4.02 -2.60 23.22
C PRO A 294 3.94 -3.15 21.80
N VAL A 295 4.40 -2.35 20.85
CA VAL A 295 4.79 -2.77 19.51
C VAL A 295 5.63 -4.04 19.66
N SER A 296 5.01 -5.20 19.47
CA SER A 296 5.69 -6.46 19.19
C SER A 296 6.04 -6.38 17.71
N ALA A 297 7.14 -5.79 17.27
CA ALA A 297 8.49 -6.32 17.46
C ALA A 297 8.58 -7.85 17.30
N THR A 298 7.86 -8.45 16.34
CA THR A 298 8.15 -9.80 15.86
C THR A 298 8.19 -9.89 14.33
N CYS A 299 9.04 -9.07 13.74
CA CYS A 299 9.97 -9.48 12.67
C CYS A 299 11.35 -8.88 12.98
N ARG A 300 11.83 -9.03 14.21
CA ARG A 300 13.27 -8.84 14.51
C ARG A 300 13.97 -10.15 14.24
N THR A 301 14.20 -10.46 12.97
CA THR A 301 15.43 -11.21 12.64
C THR A 301 16.61 -10.33 13.08
N PRO A 302 17.66 -10.90 13.68
CA PRO A 302 18.93 -10.21 13.83
C PRO A 302 19.29 -9.56 12.49
N SER A 303 19.72 -8.30 12.54
CA SER A 303 20.10 -7.49 11.39
C SER A 303 21.00 -8.30 10.45
N ALA A 304 20.44 -8.76 9.33
CA ALA A 304 21.27 -8.92 8.16
C ALA A 304 21.90 -7.53 7.91
N PRO A 305 23.20 -7.45 7.58
CA PRO A 305 23.77 -6.17 7.16
C PRO A 305 22.89 -5.62 6.03
N ALA A 306 22.59 -4.31 6.07
CA ALA A 306 21.79 -3.68 5.03
C ALA A 306 22.38 -4.06 3.66
N PRO A 307 21.58 -4.47 2.68
CA PRO A 307 22.10 -4.86 1.37
C PRO A 307 22.85 -3.68 0.74
N LYS A 308 23.77 -3.97 -0.18
CA LYS A 308 24.49 -2.91 -0.91
C LYS A 308 23.55 -2.00 -1.70
N TYR A 309 22.50 -2.57 -2.25
CA TYR A 309 21.51 -1.87 -3.07
C TYR A 309 20.20 -1.76 -2.32
N ARG A 310 19.53 -0.61 -2.44
CA ARG A 310 18.22 -0.37 -1.84
C ARG A 310 17.21 -1.42 -2.33
N PRO A 311 16.45 -2.06 -1.44
CA PRO A 311 15.28 -2.87 -1.82
C PRO A 311 14.28 -2.07 -2.67
N ILE A 312 13.53 -2.75 -3.54
CA ILE A 312 12.58 -2.08 -4.47
C ILE A 312 11.41 -1.44 -3.70
N ASP A 313 10.94 -2.07 -2.63
CA ASP A 313 9.84 -1.58 -1.78
C ASP A 313 10.31 -0.63 -0.66
N GLY A 314 11.61 -0.37 -0.57
CA GLY A 314 12.21 0.49 0.46
C GLY A 314 12.31 -0.11 1.87
N ARG A 315 11.85 -1.35 2.12
CA ARG A 315 11.91 -1.97 3.45
C ARG A 315 13.33 -2.14 3.96
N GLY A 316 13.53 -1.95 5.26
CA GLY A 316 14.84 -2.12 5.90
C GLY A 316 15.83 -0.98 5.62
N ASN A 317 15.38 0.15 5.08
CA ASN A 317 16.19 1.37 5.03
C ASN A 317 16.59 1.81 6.44
N ASN A 318 15.60 1.93 7.32
CA ASN A 318 15.85 2.19 8.73
C ASN A 318 16.03 0.87 9.49
N LEU A 319 17.21 0.67 10.09
CA LEU A 319 17.58 -0.58 10.75
C LEU A 319 16.75 -0.88 12.00
N ASN A 320 16.24 0.14 12.69
CA ASN A 320 15.45 0.00 13.90
C ASN A 320 13.95 -0.06 13.62
N ASN A 321 13.52 0.56 12.52
CA ASN A 321 12.13 0.64 12.09
C ASN A 321 12.00 0.28 10.59
N PRO A 322 12.05 -1.02 10.22
CA PRO A 322 12.16 -1.44 8.82
C PRO A 322 11.06 -0.95 7.87
N GLU A 323 9.87 -0.63 8.39
CA GLU A 323 8.73 -0.14 7.60
C GLU A 323 8.75 1.39 7.38
N TRP A 324 9.61 2.16 8.05
CA TRP A 324 9.64 3.61 7.88
C TRP A 324 10.05 4.01 6.47
N GLY A 325 9.09 4.54 5.71
CA GLY A 325 9.28 4.98 4.34
C GLY A 325 9.15 3.89 3.28
N ALA A 326 8.83 2.65 3.66
CA ALA A 326 8.53 1.58 2.71
C ALA A 326 7.20 1.80 1.97
N SER A 327 7.04 1.19 0.80
CA SER A 327 5.76 1.18 0.09
C SER A 327 4.72 0.31 0.82
N ASP A 328 3.44 0.61 0.59
CA ASP A 328 2.29 -0.01 1.27
C ASP A 328 2.34 0.16 2.79
N THR A 329 2.83 1.31 3.23
CA THR A 329 2.79 1.75 4.63
C THR A 329 2.04 3.09 4.69
N PRO A 330 1.40 3.48 5.82
CA PRO A 330 0.72 4.75 5.88
C PRO A 330 1.68 5.93 5.82
N PHE A 331 1.15 7.03 5.32
CA PHE A 331 1.78 8.33 5.46
C PHE A 331 2.07 8.66 6.93
N ALA A 332 3.17 9.38 7.16
CA ALA A 332 3.42 10.03 8.43
C ALA A 332 2.51 11.26 8.63
N ARG A 333 2.54 11.82 9.84
CA ARG A 333 1.83 13.05 10.21
C ARG A 333 2.81 14.10 10.69
N PHE A 334 2.70 15.32 10.14
CA PHE A 334 3.41 16.49 10.65
C PHE A 334 2.63 17.16 11.79
N GLY A 335 1.33 17.34 11.61
CA GLY A 335 0.42 17.94 12.57
C GLY A 335 -0.53 16.93 13.23
N PRO A 336 -1.41 17.38 14.14
CA PRO A 336 -2.44 16.52 14.73
C PRO A 336 -3.49 16.13 13.69
N LYS A 337 -4.18 15.00 13.92
CA LYS A 337 -5.30 14.56 13.07
C LYS A 337 -6.49 15.52 13.17
N GLY A 338 -7.03 15.91 12.03
CA GLY A 338 -8.18 16.81 11.90
C GLY A 338 -9.54 16.12 11.81
N TYR A 339 -9.72 14.89 12.27
CA TYR A 339 -11.05 14.23 12.25
C TYR A 339 -11.94 14.72 13.39
N ALA A 340 -13.25 14.89 13.13
CA ALA A 340 -14.20 15.37 14.13
C ALA A 340 -14.37 14.39 15.32
N ASP A 341 -14.36 13.09 15.03
CA ASP A 341 -14.40 12.00 16.01
C ASP A 341 -13.00 11.54 16.45
N GLY A 342 -11.94 12.14 15.90
CA GLY A 342 -10.56 11.69 16.09
C GLY A 342 -10.21 10.40 15.37
N VAL A 343 -11.12 9.81 14.59
CA VAL A 343 -10.95 8.51 13.92
C VAL A 343 -10.99 8.66 12.41
N ASN A 344 -12.15 8.99 11.83
CA ASN A 344 -12.30 9.08 10.38
C ASN A 344 -13.43 10.00 9.90
N VAL A 345 -14.20 10.65 10.78
CA VAL A 345 -15.28 11.55 10.37
C VAL A 345 -14.66 12.88 9.94
N PRO A 346 -14.94 13.37 8.71
CA PRO A 346 -14.41 14.65 8.23
C PRO A 346 -14.65 15.79 9.21
N LYS A 347 -13.69 16.72 9.27
CA LYS A 347 -13.74 17.85 10.20
C LYS A 347 -15.01 18.69 10.04
N LYS A 348 -15.47 19.27 11.14
CA LYS A 348 -16.53 20.26 11.21
C LYS A 348 -15.95 21.61 11.62
N ALA A 349 -16.68 22.68 11.31
CA ALA A 349 -16.36 24.02 11.81
C ALA A 349 -16.41 24.04 13.35
N LEU A 350 -15.79 25.05 13.98
CA LEU A 350 -15.83 25.24 15.43
C LEU A 350 -17.25 25.31 16.00
N SER A 351 -18.22 25.80 15.21
CA SER A 351 -19.64 25.84 15.57
C SER A 351 -20.31 24.46 15.61
N GLY A 352 -19.64 23.41 15.10
CA GLY A 352 -20.22 22.08 14.86
C GLY A 352 -20.94 21.95 13.52
N ALA A 353 -21.03 23.03 12.73
CA ALA A 353 -21.58 23.00 11.37
C ALA A 353 -20.61 22.33 10.37
N PRO A 354 -21.11 21.83 9.22
CA PRO A 354 -20.24 21.41 8.12
C PRO A 354 -19.33 22.56 7.66
N LEU A 355 -18.07 22.24 7.32
CA LEU A 355 -17.19 23.21 6.67
C LEU A 355 -17.77 23.65 5.30
N PRO A 356 -17.40 24.85 4.81
CA PRO A 356 -17.90 25.36 3.54
C PRO A 356 -17.66 24.39 2.40
N ASN A 357 -18.59 24.30 1.45
CA ASN A 357 -18.44 23.43 0.29
C ASN A 357 -17.14 23.79 -0.47
N PRO A 358 -16.28 22.82 -0.84
CA PRO A 358 -15.02 23.06 -1.56
C PRO A 358 -15.19 23.91 -2.82
N ARG A 359 -16.25 23.66 -3.61
CA ARG A 359 -16.53 24.41 -4.82
C ARG A 359 -16.81 25.87 -4.53
N LYS A 360 -17.58 26.15 -3.47
CA LYS A 360 -17.82 27.51 -3.01
C LYS A 360 -16.52 28.22 -2.63
N ILE A 361 -15.58 27.53 -1.96
CA ILE A 361 -14.27 28.09 -1.64
C ILE A 361 -13.49 28.44 -2.92
N VAL A 362 -13.54 27.58 -3.93
CA VAL A 362 -12.90 27.84 -5.22
C VAL A 362 -13.49 29.10 -5.88
N GLU A 363 -14.82 29.17 -6.03
CA GLU A 363 -15.51 30.25 -6.75
C GLU A 363 -15.57 31.59 -6.00
N GLU A 364 -15.68 31.57 -4.68
CA GLU A 364 -15.86 32.78 -3.87
C GLU A 364 -14.54 33.31 -3.32
N ALA A 365 -13.49 32.49 -3.23
CA ALA A 365 -12.20 32.90 -2.68
C ALA A 365 -11.02 32.63 -3.61
N LEU A 366 -10.72 31.38 -3.97
CA LEU A 366 -9.45 31.04 -4.61
C LEU A 366 -9.29 31.66 -6.01
N THR A 367 -10.34 31.68 -6.84
CA THR A 367 -10.30 32.29 -8.18
C THR A 367 -10.34 33.81 -8.16
N LYS A 368 -10.69 34.42 -7.02
CA LYS A 368 -10.80 35.88 -6.84
C LYS A 368 -9.65 36.48 -6.03
N ALA A 369 -8.76 35.63 -5.53
CA ALA A 369 -7.68 36.05 -4.65
C ALA A 369 -6.65 36.88 -5.42
N THR A 370 -6.29 38.03 -4.89
CA THR A 370 -5.16 38.83 -5.37
C THR A 370 -3.87 38.14 -4.96
N ARG A 371 -2.99 37.86 -5.91
CA ARG A 371 -1.71 37.17 -5.65
C ARG A 371 -0.55 38.14 -5.75
N ALA A 372 0.50 37.88 -4.98
CA ALA A 372 1.74 38.63 -5.11
C ALA A 372 2.32 38.42 -6.52
N ALA A 373 2.88 39.47 -7.11
CA ALA A 373 3.54 39.36 -8.40
C ALA A 373 4.69 38.33 -8.30
N PRO A 374 4.84 37.41 -9.28
CA PRO A 374 6.02 36.56 -9.31
C PRO A 374 7.28 37.46 -9.34
N PRO A 375 8.35 37.08 -8.63
CA PRO A 375 9.61 37.79 -8.67
C PRO A 375 10.25 37.73 -10.08
N PRO A 376 11.28 38.55 -10.35
CA PRO A 376 11.85 38.73 -11.69
C PRO A 376 12.42 37.45 -12.34
N LEU A 377 12.81 36.45 -11.53
CA LEU A 377 13.21 35.13 -12.00
C LEU A 377 11.96 34.25 -12.10
N ALA A 378 11.29 34.30 -13.25
CA ALA A 378 10.10 33.50 -13.50
C ALA A 378 10.46 32.02 -13.75
N TYR A 379 9.73 31.10 -13.12
CA TYR A 379 9.90 29.66 -13.29
C TYR A 379 9.27 29.17 -14.61
N GLY A 380 9.90 28.20 -15.25
CA GLY A 380 9.38 27.46 -16.39
C GLY A 380 8.49 26.28 -15.99
N VAL A 381 7.65 25.80 -16.89
CA VAL A 381 6.80 24.61 -16.74
C VAL A 381 7.64 23.36 -16.42
N PHE A 382 8.88 23.28 -16.91
CA PHE A 382 9.81 22.22 -16.54
C PHE A 382 10.04 22.14 -15.02
N ALA A 383 10.09 23.29 -14.35
CA ALA A 383 10.22 23.39 -12.89
C ALA A 383 8.98 22.84 -12.16
N LEU A 384 7.80 23.06 -12.73
CA LEU A 384 6.53 22.55 -12.24
C LEU A 384 6.44 21.03 -12.42
N MET A 385 6.91 20.52 -13.56
CA MET A 385 6.98 19.08 -13.82
C MET A 385 7.97 18.38 -12.88
N THR A 386 9.05 19.05 -12.47
CA THR A 386 9.95 18.54 -11.42
C THR A 386 9.23 18.38 -10.08
N VAL A 387 8.41 19.36 -9.69
CA VAL A 387 7.61 19.23 -8.45
C VAL A 387 6.75 17.99 -8.55
N LEU A 388 5.96 17.86 -9.62
CA LEU A 388 5.08 16.71 -9.86
C LEU A 388 5.84 15.37 -9.83
N PHE A 389 7.01 15.32 -10.45
CA PHE A 389 7.87 14.13 -10.49
C PHE A 389 8.32 13.72 -9.08
N ILE A 390 8.83 14.67 -8.29
CA ILE A 390 9.23 14.43 -6.89
C ILE A 390 8.04 13.95 -6.06
N THR A 391 6.88 14.58 -6.18
CA THR A 391 5.69 14.13 -5.44
C THR A 391 5.38 12.69 -5.84
N HIS A 392 5.27 12.38 -7.13
CA HIS A 392 4.98 11.02 -7.56
C HIS A 392 6.04 9.97 -7.17
N ASP A 393 7.29 10.35 -6.93
CA ASP A 393 8.31 9.43 -6.43
C ASP A 393 8.05 9.02 -4.97
N VAL A 394 7.59 9.97 -4.13
CA VAL A 394 7.48 9.77 -2.67
C VAL A 394 6.06 9.53 -2.15
N HIS A 395 5.02 9.78 -2.95
CA HIS A 395 3.63 9.54 -2.54
C HIS A 395 2.74 8.94 -3.62
N TYR A 396 1.97 7.93 -3.21
CA TYR A 396 0.85 7.37 -3.96
C TYR A 396 -0.31 7.02 -3.04
N GLN A 397 -1.38 7.81 -3.13
CA GLN A 397 -2.64 7.48 -2.46
C GLN A 397 -3.66 6.99 -3.49
N THR A 398 -4.35 5.91 -3.14
CA THR A 398 -5.43 5.29 -3.93
C THR A 398 -6.78 5.60 -3.29
N ALA A 399 -7.84 5.64 -4.10
CA ALA A 399 -9.19 5.59 -3.58
C ALA A 399 -9.56 4.15 -3.21
N VAL A 400 -10.56 3.96 -2.34
CA VAL A 400 -11.15 2.64 -2.08
C VAL A 400 -11.60 2.04 -3.41
N GLN A 401 -11.11 0.83 -3.71
CA GLN A 401 -11.48 0.08 -4.90
C GLN A 401 -12.66 -0.85 -4.58
N PRO A 402 -13.57 -1.10 -5.54
CA PRO A 402 -14.63 -2.09 -5.35
C PRO A 402 -14.09 -3.52 -5.44
N SER A 403 -14.89 -4.48 -4.99
CA SER A 403 -14.57 -5.92 -5.03
C SER A 403 -14.47 -6.48 -6.44
N ASP A 404 -15.17 -5.86 -7.38
CA ASP A 404 -15.12 -6.16 -8.82
C ASP A 404 -14.22 -5.13 -9.50
N ALA A 405 -13.02 -5.54 -9.90
CA ALA A 405 -11.99 -4.67 -10.47
C ALA A 405 -12.40 -4.01 -11.80
N GLU A 406 -13.48 -4.48 -12.45
CA GLU A 406 -14.00 -3.92 -13.71
C GLU A 406 -15.02 -2.80 -13.49
N LYS A 407 -15.46 -2.53 -12.24
CA LYS A 407 -16.43 -1.48 -11.93
C LYS A 407 -15.74 -0.37 -11.14
N GLU A 408 -16.12 0.89 -11.37
CA GLU A 408 -15.68 2.02 -10.54
C GLU A 408 -16.77 2.40 -9.55
N ILE A 409 -16.41 2.83 -8.33
CA ILE A 409 -17.37 3.37 -7.37
C ILE A 409 -17.84 4.74 -7.87
N GLN A 410 -19.09 4.82 -8.29
CA GLN A 410 -19.73 6.08 -8.68
C GLN A 410 -20.42 6.71 -7.48
N CYS A 411 -20.20 8.01 -7.26
CA CYS A 411 -20.79 8.78 -6.17
C CYS A 411 -21.76 9.86 -6.64
N CYS A 412 -21.80 10.10 -7.95
CA CYS A 412 -22.81 10.92 -8.61
C CYS A 412 -23.70 10.03 -9.47
N LEU A 413 -24.84 10.56 -9.90
CA LEU A 413 -25.60 9.97 -11.00
C LEU A 413 -24.72 9.91 -12.26
N ASP A 414 -25.02 9.00 -13.19
CA ASP A 414 -24.26 8.81 -14.43
C ASP A 414 -24.18 10.10 -15.27
N ASP A 415 -25.24 10.91 -15.24
CA ASP A 415 -25.29 12.22 -15.91
C ASP A 415 -24.62 13.36 -15.11
N ARG A 416 -24.11 13.06 -13.92
CA ARG A 416 -23.50 13.98 -12.93
C ARG A 416 -24.42 15.10 -12.47
N SER A 417 -25.73 14.98 -12.69
CA SER A 417 -26.70 16.04 -12.35
C SER A 417 -26.87 16.21 -10.84
N LYS A 418 -26.62 15.17 -10.03
CA LYS A 418 -26.68 15.18 -8.56
C LYS A 418 -25.79 14.09 -7.95
N ALA A 419 -25.50 14.22 -6.65
CA ALA A 419 -24.96 13.13 -5.85
C ALA A 419 -25.96 11.99 -5.73
N LEU A 420 -25.46 10.76 -5.61
CA LEU A 420 -26.31 9.61 -5.31
C LEU A 420 -26.94 9.77 -3.93
N PRO A 421 -28.23 9.43 -3.76
CA PRO A 421 -28.85 9.35 -2.43
C PRO A 421 -28.06 8.42 -1.52
N ALA A 422 -28.04 8.70 -0.21
CA ALA A 422 -27.31 7.90 0.77
C ALA A 422 -27.63 6.38 0.71
N SER A 423 -28.86 6.02 0.35
CA SER A 423 -29.31 4.63 0.19
C SER A 423 -28.76 3.91 -1.05
N LEU A 424 -28.24 4.66 -2.02
CA LEU A 424 -27.66 4.14 -3.27
C LEU A 424 -26.16 4.41 -3.38
N SER A 425 -25.64 5.34 -2.57
CA SER A 425 -24.22 5.67 -2.55
C SER A 425 -23.42 4.62 -1.80
N HIS A 426 -22.27 4.22 -2.34
CA HIS A 426 -21.31 3.42 -1.59
C HIS A 426 -20.85 4.18 -0.33
N PRO A 427 -20.61 3.52 0.83
CA PRO A 427 -20.20 4.20 2.06
C PRO A 427 -18.89 5.02 1.96
N SER A 428 -18.04 4.66 1.01
CA SER A 428 -16.81 5.41 0.69
C SER A 428 -17.04 6.62 -0.22
N CYS A 429 -18.29 6.97 -0.54
CA CYS A 429 -18.59 8.16 -1.31
C CYS A 429 -18.47 9.42 -0.45
N PHE A 430 -17.79 10.41 -1.00
CA PHE A 430 -17.66 11.74 -0.38
C PHE A 430 -17.74 12.85 -1.44
N PRO A 431 -18.84 12.87 -2.23
CA PRO A 431 -18.97 13.73 -3.40
C PRO A 431 -18.94 15.22 -3.03
N ILE A 432 -18.62 16.05 -4.01
CA ILE A 432 -18.73 17.51 -3.90
C ILE A 432 -20.00 17.91 -4.65
N GLU A 433 -21.04 18.24 -3.90
CA GLU A 433 -22.29 18.75 -4.48
C GLU A 433 -22.08 20.16 -5.03
N ILE A 434 -22.61 20.41 -6.23
CA ILE A 434 -22.52 21.71 -6.90
C ILE A 434 -23.80 22.49 -6.65
N ALA A 435 -23.65 23.73 -6.18
CA ALA A 435 -24.79 24.58 -5.87
C ALA A 435 -25.53 25.01 -7.14
N THR A 436 -26.85 25.22 -7.04
CA THR A 436 -27.70 25.63 -8.18
C THR A 436 -27.40 27.04 -8.69
N ASN A 437 -26.62 27.83 -7.95
CA ASN A 437 -26.14 29.15 -8.35
C ASN A 437 -24.69 29.15 -8.86
N ASP A 438 -24.03 28.00 -8.97
CA ASP A 438 -22.73 27.86 -9.64
C ASP A 438 -22.91 28.22 -11.12
N THR A 439 -22.35 29.35 -11.54
CA THR A 439 -22.64 29.88 -12.88
C THR A 439 -21.98 29.08 -14.00
N LEU A 440 -20.98 28.24 -13.71
CA LEU A 440 -20.22 27.50 -14.71
C LEU A 440 -20.77 26.09 -14.88
N TYR A 441 -20.79 25.30 -13.81
CA TYR A 441 -21.22 23.90 -13.87
C TYR A 441 -22.71 23.75 -14.17
N GLN A 442 -23.55 24.72 -13.78
CA GLN A 442 -24.98 24.69 -14.13
C GLN A 442 -25.23 24.86 -15.64
N GLN A 443 -24.34 25.54 -16.38
CA GLN A 443 -24.44 25.60 -17.85
C GLN A 443 -24.24 24.22 -18.49
N GLY A 444 -23.42 23.38 -17.86
CA GLY A 444 -23.15 22.01 -18.26
C GLY A 444 -24.09 20.96 -17.67
N GLY A 445 -25.08 21.37 -16.87
CA GLY A 445 -25.95 20.44 -16.13
C GLY A 445 -25.23 19.61 -15.07
N VAL A 446 -24.05 20.04 -14.61
CA VAL A 446 -23.26 19.35 -13.59
C VAL A 446 -23.72 19.79 -12.20
N GLY A 447 -24.22 18.85 -11.41
CA GLY A 447 -24.61 19.07 -10.01
C GLY A 447 -23.77 18.30 -9.00
N CYS A 448 -22.80 17.51 -9.44
CA CYS A 448 -21.95 16.70 -8.56
C CYS A 448 -20.59 16.40 -9.19
N ILE A 449 -19.53 16.55 -8.41
CA ILE A 449 -18.19 16.02 -8.71
C ILE A 449 -17.99 14.76 -7.86
N SER A 450 -17.73 13.64 -8.54
CA SER A 450 -17.58 12.33 -7.89
C SER A 450 -16.25 12.27 -7.15
N LEU A 451 -16.28 11.87 -5.88
CA LEU A 451 -15.08 11.65 -5.09
C LEU A 451 -15.29 10.45 -4.19
N VAL A 452 -14.39 9.48 -4.29
CA VAL A 452 -14.32 8.29 -3.43
C VAL A 452 -13.22 8.51 -2.40
N ARG A 453 -13.50 8.21 -1.14
CA ARG A 453 -12.56 8.32 -0.01
C ARG A 453 -11.28 7.52 -0.26
N SER A 454 -10.18 8.00 0.30
CA SER A 454 -8.85 7.40 0.18
C SER A 454 -8.81 6.05 0.89
N GLU A 455 -8.05 5.11 0.34
CA GLU A 455 -7.75 3.84 0.99
C GLU A 455 -7.09 4.07 2.36
N ARG A 456 -7.57 3.36 3.38
CA ARG A 456 -7.01 3.45 4.73
C ARG A 456 -5.90 2.42 4.88
N ALA A 457 -4.86 2.77 5.61
CA ALA A 457 -3.85 1.80 5.99
C ALA A 457 -4.42 0.88 7.07
N GLU A 458 -4.29 -0.43 6.85
CA GLU A 458 -4.68 -1.45 7.81
C GLU A 458 -3.41 -2.05 8.40
N TYR A 459 -3.12 -1.76 9.68
CA TYR A 459 -2.11 -2.48 10.42
C TYR A 459 -2.76 -3.53 11.31
N THR A 460 -2.14 -4.70 11.34
CA THR A 460 -2.60 -5.90 12.04
C THR A 460 -2.79 -5.69 13.55
N ASP A 461 -2.05 -4.75 14.15
CA ASP A 461 -1.88 -4.72 15.61
C ASP A 461 -2.16 -3.36 16.25
N GLN A 462 -2.76 -2.39 15.53
CA GLN A 462 -3.08 -1.07 16.08
C GLN A 462 -4.42 -0.54 15.58
N VAL A 463 -5.28 -0.06 16.49
CA VAL A 463 -6.47 0.74 16.13
C VAL A 463 -5.97 2.10 15.65
N GLN A 464 -5.53 2.18 14.40
CA GLN A 464 -5.13 3.46 13.82
C GLN A 464 -6.35 4.23 13.35
N ALA A 465 -6.54 5.40 13.95
CA ALA A 465 -7.50 6.41 13.53
C ALA A 465 -7.23 6.87 12.09
N GLY A 466 -7.89 6.25 11.11
CA GLY A 466 -8.09 6.76 9.75
C GLY A 466 -6.82 7.15 9.00
N GLU A 467 -5.70 6.44 9.23
CA GLU A 467 -4.47 6.67 8.48
C GLU A 467 -4.61 6.25 7.03
N ILE A 468 -3.88 6.92 6.15
CA ILE A 468 -3.99 6.77 4.71
C ILE A 468 -2.81 5.96 4.21
N MET A 469 -3.09 4.97 3.36
CA MET A 469 -2.06 4.15 2.75
C MET A 469 -1.21 4.95 1.76
N ASN A 470 0.12 4.87 1.88
CA ASN A 470 1.06 5.30 0.85
C ASN A 470 1.56 4.07 0.08
N ARG A 471 1.17 3.96 -1.18
CA ARG A 471 1.57 2.88 -2.09
C ARG A 471 2.94 3.10 -2.75
N ALA A 472 3.57 4.26 -2.53
CA ALA A 472 4.94 4.56 -2.98
C ALA A 472 5.94 4.42 -1.84
N THR A 473 7.21 4.16 -2.17
CA THR A 473 8.30 4.43 -1.23
C THR A 473 8.29 5.93 -0.86
N SER A 474 8.79 6.28 0.32
CA SER A 474 8.97 7.69 0.72
C SER A 474 10.38 8.20 0.47
N PHE A 475 11.18 7.47 -0.30
CA PHE A 475 12.56 7.81 -0.60
C PHE A 475 12.65 8.45 -1.98
N LEU A 476 13.68 9.27 -2.17
CA LEU A 476 14.00 9.89 -3.45
C LEU A 476 14.84 8.90 -4.25
N ASP A 477 14.21 7.86 -4.76
CA ASP A 477 14.86 6.65 -5.26
C ASP A 477 14.40 6.23 -6.67
N LEU A 478 13.69 7.13 -7.37
CA LEU A 478 13.19 6.90 -8.72
C LEU A 478 12.26 5.66 -8.79
N SER A 479 11.57 5.33 -7.69
CA SER A 479 10.55 4.27 -7.64
C SER A 479 9.46 4.45 -8.68
N LEU A 480 9.22 5.69 -9.15
CA LEU A 480 8.30 5.96 -10.25
C LEU A 480 8.70 5.24 -11.56
N ILE A 481 9.99 4.92 -11.73
CA ILE A 481 10.53 4.20 -12.88
C ILE A 481 10.86 2.76 -12.49
N TYR A 482 11.56 2.57 -11.36
CA TYR A 482 12.03 1.24 -10.94
C TYR A 482 10.94 0.36 -10.32
N GLY A 483 9.76 0.91 -10.04
CA GLY A 483 8.66 0.22 -9.37
C GLY A 483 8.77 0.24 -7.85
N ASN A 484 7.66 -0.08 -7.18
CA ASN A 484 7.63 -0.37 -5.74
C ASN A 484 7.64 -1.88 -5.44
N HIS A 485 7.45 -2.72 -6.45
CA HIS A 485 7.51 -4.17 -6.35
C HIS A 485 8.30 -4.78 -7.51
N GLN A 486 8.90 -5.95 -7.28
CA GLN A 486 9.64 -6.66 -8.33
C GLN A 486 8.78 -6.98 -9.56
N SER A 487 7.48 -7.29 -9.35
CA SER A 487 6.51 -7.52 -10.42
C SER A 487 6.28 -6.31 -11.32
N GLU A 488 6.55 -5.10 -10.83
CA GLU A 488 6.53 -3.87 -11.63
C GLU A 488 7.86 -3.69 -12.39
N LEU A 489 8.99 -4.05 -11.79
CA LEU A 489 10.28 -3.90 -12.46
C LEU A 489 10.49 -4.93 -13.60
N ASP A 490 10.07 -6.18 -13.40
CA ASP A 490 10.39 -7.28 -14.32
C ASP A 490 9.96 -7.03 -15.78
N PRO A 491 8.74 -6.51 -16.05
CA PRO A 491 8.29 -6.27 -17.42
C PRO A 491 9.06 -5.19 -18.19
N ILE A 492 9.72 -4.26 -17.48
CA ILE A 492 10.50 -3.17 -18.10
C ILE A 492 11.98 -3.48 -18.21
N ARG A 493 12.50 -4.50 -17.52
CA ARG A 493 13.89 -4.94 -17.68
C ARG A 493 14.08 -5.73 -18.96
N LEU A 494 15.20 -5.47 -19.64
CA LEU A 494 15.64 -6.27 -20.78
C LEU A 494 16.29 -7.59 -20.33
N TYR A 495 16.84 -7.63 -19.11
CA TYR A 495 17.70 -8.71 -18.59
C TYR A 495 18.89 -9.03 -19.51
N SER A 496 19.40 -8.00 -20.17
CA SER A 496 20.63 -8.06 -20.93
C SER A 496 21.34 -6.71 -20.83
N GLY A 497 22.62 -6.72 -20.45
CA GLY A 497 23.47 -5.53 -20.35
C GLY A 497 23.06 -4.54 -19.25
N GLY A 498 22.23 -4.96 -18.30
CA GLY A 498 21.66 -4.11 -17.26
C GLY A 498 20.67 -3.07 -17.76
N LEU A 499 20.01 -3.32 -18.90
CA LEU A 499 19.20 -2.31 -19.59
C LEU A 499 17.69 -2.41 -19.29
N PHE A 500 17.01 -1.27 -19.44
CA PHE A 500 15.57 -1.20 -19.66
C PHE A 500 15.18 -1.47 -21.11
N ARG A 501 13.99 -2.03 -21.29
CA ARG A 501 13.28 -2.07 -22.56
C ARG A 501 12.83 -0.66 -22.93
N MET A 502 12.98 -0.29 -24.19
CA MET A 502 12.55 1.00 -24.72
C MET A 502 11.60 0.78 -25.90
N GLY A 503 10.52 1.57 -25.95
CA GLY A 503 9.51 1.60 -27.00
C GLY A 503 9.73 2.70 -28.04
N ARG A 504 8.64 3.24 -28.58
CA ARG A 504 8.69 4.33 -29.58
C ARG A 504 9.42 5.55 -29.00
N ASN A 505 10.18 6.25 -29.85
CA ASN A 505 10.96 7.43 -29.48
C ASN A 505 11.84 7.23 -28.22
N ASN A 506 12.34 6.01 -27.98
CA ASN A 506 13.20 5.71 -26.84
C ASN A 506 12.54 6.10 -25.50
N LEU A 507 11.26 5.76 -25.34
CA LEU A 507 10.48 5.92 -24.10
C LEU A 507 10.23 4.56 -23.45
N LEU A 508 9.67 4.51 -22.25
CA LEU A 508 9.29 3.23 -21.61
C LEU A 508 8.24 2.48 -22.47
N PRO A 509 8.16 1.15 -22.41
CA PRO A 509 7.18 0.39 -23.19
C PRO A 509 5.76 0.64 -22.66
N VAL A 510 4.76 0.68 -23.55
CA VAL A 510 3.34 0.79 -23.19
C VAL A 510 2.61 -0.54 -23.30
N ASP A 511 1.57 -0.74 -22.48
CA ASP A 511 0.64 -1.87 -22.55
C ASP A 511 -0.36 -1.72 -23.72
N SER A 512 -1.25 -2.69 -23.88
CA SER A 512 -2.27 -2.68 -24.94
C SER A 512 -3.27 -1.51 -24.83
N ASN A 513 -3.31 -0.82 -23.68
CA ASN A 513 -4.14 0.35 -23.44
C ASN A 513 -3.38 1.67 -23.60
N GLY A 514 -2.13 1.62 -24.09
CA GLY A 514 -1.29 2.80 -24.25
C GLY A 514 -0.80 3.38 -22.92
N LYS A 515 -0.64 2.59 -21.86
CA LYS A 515 -0.06 3.03 -20.58
C LYS A 515 1.33 2.47 -20.41
N TYR A 516 2.30 3.26 -19.96
CA TYR A 516 3.63 2.72 -19.64
C TYR A 516 3.52 1.54 -18.70
N ILE A 517 4.21 0.45 -19.03
CA ILE A 517 4.52 -0.65 -18.14
C ILE A 517 5.69 -0.12 -17.28
N PRO A 518 5.64 -0.15 -15.94
CA PRO A 518 4.74 -0.92 -15.09
C PRO A 518 3.63 -0.08 -14.48
N SER A 519 2.71 0.36 -15.32
CA SER A 519 1.32 0.69 -15.00
C SER A 519 1.06 1.64 -13.84
N MET A 520 2.02 2.48 -13.41
CA MET A 520 1.69 3.58 -12.50
C MET A 520 0.93 4.64 -13.29
N ARG A 521 -0.41 4.52 -13.26
CA ARG A 521 -1.37 5.45 -13.90
C ARG A 521 -1.07 6.93 -13.64
N ARG A 522 -0.33 7.22 -12.56
CA ARG A 522 0.05 8.55 -12.09
C ARG A 522 0.82 9.39 -13.10
N PHE A 523 1.80 8.82 -13.81
CA PHE A 523 2.63 9.60 -14.74
C PHE A 523 2.19 9.52 -16.21
N THR A 524 1.32 8.55 -16.55
CA THR A 524 0.69 8.44 -17.88
C THR A 524 -0.60 9.25 -18.01
N MET A 525 -1.11 9.82 -16.92
CA MET A 525 -2.36 10.60 -16.93
C MET A 525 -2.24 11.82 -17.82
N VAL A 526 -1.08 12.47 -17.80
CA VAL A 526 -0.78 13.68 -18.54
C VAL A 526 0.60 13.53 -19.20
N PRO A 527 0.75 13.75 -20.51
CA PRO A 527 1.99 13.43 -21.23
C PRO A 527 3.23 14.12 -20.67
N MET A 528 3.13 15.39 -20.27
CA MET A 528 4.27 16.14 -19.71
C MET A 528 4.80 15.58 -18.39
N ALA A 529 3.95 14.90 -17.61
CA ALA A 529 4.37 14.23 -16.37
C ALA A 529 5.34 13.06 -16.63
N SER A 530 5.39 12.58 -17.87
CA SER A 530 6.29 11.50 -18.30
C SER A 530 7.64 11.97 -18.82
N ILE A 531 7.91 13.29 -18.92
CA ILE A 531 9.21 13.80 -19.40
C ILE A 531 10.35 13.35 -18.49
N TRP A 532 10.23 13.58 -17.18
CA TRP A 532 11.25 13.18 -16.20
C TRP A 532 11.45 11.66 -16.13
N PRO A 533 10.40 10.83 -15.98
CA PRO A 533 10.53 9.38 -16.05
C PRO A 533 11.27 8.91 -17.30
N SER A 534 10.99 9.51 -18.45
CA SER A 534 11.63 9.16 -19.72
C SER A 534 13.10 9.54 -19.76
N LEU A 535 13.47 10.75 -19.30
CA LEU A 535 14.87 11.18 -19.20
C LEU A 535 15.69 10.23 -18.31
N PHE A 536 15.15 9.86 -17.15
CA PHE A 536 15.85 8.97 -16.21
C PHE A 536 15.88 7.51 -16.68
N ALA A 537 14.87 7.03 -17.41
CA ALA A 537 14.92 5.71 -18.05
C ALA A 537 15.99 5.66 -19.16
N ARG A 538 16.09 6.71 -19.98
CA ARG A 538 17.18 6.85 -20.98
C ARG A 538 18.54 6.92 -20.28
N ASN A 539 18.64 7.68 -19.20
CA ASN A 539 19.89 7.85 -18.46
C ASN A 539 20.35 6.54 -17.79
N HIS A 540 19.42 5.71 -17.33
CA HIS A 540 19.75 4.38 -16.83
C HIS A 540 20.47 3.55 -17.90
N ASN A 541 19.95 3.50 -19.11
CA ASN A 541 20.58 2.75 -20.22
C ASN A 541 21.94 3.35 -20.61
N TYR A 542 22.06 4.67 -20.66
CA TYR A 542 23.34 5.35 -20.89
C TYR A 542 24.39 4.94 -19.84
N LEU A 543 24.01 4.94 -18.56
CA LEU A 543 24.89 4.57 -17.45
C LEU A 543 25.27 3.09 -17.51
N ALA A 544 24.31 2.19 -17.72
CA ALA A 544 24.55 0.75 -17.81
C ALA A 544 25.51 0.40 -18.96
N GLN A 545 25.35 1.04 -20.13
CA GLN A 545 26.26 0.87 -21.27
C GLN A 545 27.68 1.34 -20.94
N GLY A 546 27.85 2.56 -20.40
CA GLY A 546 29.17 3.07 -20.02
C GLY A 546 29.85 2.21 -18.94
N LEU A 547 29.09 1.70 -17.97
CA LEU A 547 29.59 0.77 -16.96
C LEU A 547 30.04 -0.57 -17.58
N ALA A 548 29.30 -1.10 -18.56
CA ALA A 548 29.66 -2.33 -19.25
C ALA A 548 30.98 -2.18 -20.05
N GLU A 549 31.25 -1.01 -20.63
CA GLU A 549 32.49 -0.74 -21.35
C GLU A 549 33.72 -0.77 -20.44
N ILE A 550 33.62 -0.17 -19.25
CA ILE A 550 34.74 -0.11 -18.30
C ILE A 550 34.88 -1.36 -17.43
N ASN A 551 33.79 -2.12 -17.27
CA ASN A 551 33.72 -3.35 -16.48
C ASN A 551 33.11 -4.52 -17.29
N PRO A 552 33.80 -5.06 -18.33
CA PRO A 552 33.26 -6.15 -19.17
C PRO A 552 32.95 -7.45 -18.42
N GLN A 553 33.45 -7.60 -17.20
CA GLN A 553 33.24 -8.75 -16.32
C GLN A 553 31.96 -8.67 -15.47
N TRP A 554 31.28 -7.52 -15.41
CA TRP A 554 30.04 -7.39 -14.65
C TRP A 554 28.88 -8.09 -15.36
N ASP A 555 28.05 -8.78 -14.58
CA ASP A 555 26.82 -9.41 -15.07
C ASP A 555 25.68 -8.39 -15.21
N ASP A 556 24.56 -8.84 -15.78
CA ASP A 556 23.36 -8.01 -15.99
C ASP A 556 22.86 -7.35 -14.70
N GLU A 557 22.81 -8.11 -13.60
CA GLU A 557 22.28 -7.62 -12.34
C GLU A 557 23.20 -6.57 -11.71
N THR A 558 24.52 -6.78 -11.74
CA THR A 558 25.48 -5.80 -11.25
C THR A 558 25.41 -4.51 -12.06
N LEU A 559 25.36 -4.61 -13.39
CA LEU A 559 25.21 -3.44 -14.27
C LEU A 559 23.92 -2.68 -13.96
N PHE A 560 22.79 -3.39 -13.84
CA PHE A 560 21.49 -2.80 -13.54
C PHE A 560 21.50 -2.06 -12.20
N GLN A 561 22.00 -2.70 -11.13
CA GLN A 561 21.97 -2.10 -9.79
C GLN A 561 22.95 -0.95 -9.62
N GLU A 562 24.14 -1.02 -10.23
CA GLU A 562 25.08 0.12 -10.23
C GLU A 562 24.54 1.29 -11.06
N ALA A 563 23.97 1.03 -12.25
CA ALA A 563 23.30 2.06 -13.04
C ALA A 563 22.14 2.69 -12.27
N ARG A 564 21.27 1.89 -11.63
CA ARG A 564 20.19 2.35 -10.75
C ARG A 564 20.72 3.23 -9.64
N ARG A 565 21.76 2.79 -8.94
CA ARG A 565 22.37 3.53 -7.81
C ARG A 565 22.95 4.87 -8.25
N ILE A 566 23.70 4.92 -9.36
CA ILE A 566 24.23 6.17 -9.91
C ILE A 566 23.08 7.09 -10.34
N ASN A 567 22.06 6.55 -11.00
CA ASN A 567 20.94 7.34 -11.48
C ASN A 567 20.14 7.97 -10.34
N ILE A 568 19.96 7.25 -9.22
CA ILE A 568 19.38 7.77 -7.98
C ILE A 568 20.27 8.86 -7.38
N ALA A 569 21.59 8.66 -7.34
CA ALA A 569 22.51 9.69 -6.86
C ALA A 569 22.46 10.97 -7.72
N LEU A 570 22.37 10.82 -9.04
CA LEU A 570 22.17 11.93 -9.96
C LEU A 570 20.82 12.60 -9.74
N PHE A 571 19.73 11.86 -9.47
CA PHE A 571 18.44 12.43 -9.09
C PHE A 571 18.54 13.25 -7.80
N GLN A 572 19.09 12.67 -6.74
CA GLN A 572 19.27 13.33 -5.45
C GLN A 572 20.16 14.58 -5.59
N TYR A 573 21.30 14.50 -6.25
CA TYR A 573 22.14 15.67 -6.45
C TYR A 573 21.48 16.71 -7.36
N ASN A 574 21.15 16.35 -8.59
CA ASN A 574 20.75 17.31 -9.61
C ASN A 574 19.38 17.92 -9.36
N LEU A 575 18.39 17.10 -8.99
CA LEU A 575 17.02 17.56 -8.84
C LEU A 575 16.72 18.04 -7.43
N ILE A 576 17.37 17.46 -6.42
CA ILE A 576 17.08 17.77 -5.02
C ILE A 576 18.02 18.84 -4.53
N THR A 577 19.35 18.69 -4.60
CA THR A 577 20.23 19.73 -4.04
C THR A 577 20.09 21.08 -4.74
N SER A 578 19.87 21.12 -6.06
CA SER A 578 19.62 22.40 -6.76
C SER A 578 18.31 23.09 -6.33
N LYS A 579 17.21 22.32 -6.24
CA LYS A 579 15.88 22.82 -5.80
C LYS A 579 15.77 23.02 -4.29
N ALA A 580 16.45 22.22 -3.50
CA ALA A 580 16.45 22.27 -2.04
C ALA A 580 17.34 23.39 -1.52
N VAL A 581 18.41 23.72 -2.25
CA VAL A 581 19.19 24.95 -2.04
C VAL A 581 18.36 26.20 -2.42
N GLU A 582 17.52 26.11 -3.46
CA GLU A 582 16.50 27.14 -3.74
C GLU A 582 15.34 27.13 -2.76
N ALA A 583 15.06 26.00 -2.10
CA ALA A 583 14.04 25.85 -1.06
C ALA A 583 14.60 25.99 0.36
N SER A 584 15.85 26.47 0.54
CA SER A 584 16.51 26.77 1.83
C SER A 584 15.81 27.84 2.68
N ILE A 585 14.57 28.19 2.33
CA ILE A 585 13.92 29.43 2.64
C ILE A 585 13.29 29.44 4.05
N SER A 586 13.32 28.30 4.75
CA SER A 586 12.94 28.24 6.17
C SER A 586 14.13 28.37 7.13
N ASN A 587 15.36 28.62 6.66
CA ASN A 587 16.58 28.52 7.48
C ASN A 587 16.74 27.16 8.18
N ILE A 588 16.11 26.10 7.67
CA ILE A 588 16.28 24.73 8.18
C ILE A 588 17.40 24.09 7.36
N PRO A 589 18.59 23.86 7.94
CA PRO A 589 19.66 23.18 7.23
C PRO A 589 19.24 21.73 6.99
N ILE A 590 19.28 21.29 5.74
CA ILE A 590 19.08 19.90 5.37
C ILE A 590 20.34 19.13 5.78
N LYS A 591 20.18 18.17 6.70
CA LYS A 591 21.28 17.31 7.11
C LYS A 591 21.21 16.01 6.32
N GLU A 592 22.24 15.78 5.53
CA GLU A 592 22.37 14.59 4.67
C GLU A 592 22.99 13.39 5.40
N GLU A 593 23.51 13.61 6.62
CA GLU A 593 24.00 12.53 7.49
C GLU A 593 22.81 11.70 8.01
N TYR A 594 22.92 10.39 7.83
CA TYR A 594 21.87 9.48 8.30
C TYR A 594 21.74 9.47 9.83
N ASP A 595 20.51 9.59 10.29
CA ASP A 595 20.08 9.55 11.69
C ASP A 595 18.92 8.55 11.80
N GLU A 596 19.20 7.40 12.40
CA GLU A 596 18.24 6.30 12.57
C GLU A 596 16.99 6.65 13.38
N THR A 597 16.97 7.80 14.08
CA THR A 597 15.80 8.30 14.81
C THR A 597 14.85 9.11 13.92
N ARG A 598 15.27 9.47 12.70
CA ARG A 598 14.45 10.20 11.74
C ARG A 598 13.55 9.25 10.95
N ASN A 599 12.28 9.60 10.86
CA ASN A 599 11.32 8.92 10.01
C ASN A 599 11.28 9.58 8.63
N ALA A 600 11.77 8.87 7.61
CA ALA A 600 11.76 9.32 6.22
C ALA A 600 10.37 9.26 5.56
N ALA A 601 9.38 8.63 6.20
CA ALA A 601 8.03 8.51 5.64
C ALA A 601 7.46 9.88 5.25
N THR A 602 6.85 9.95 4.07
CA THR A 602 6.20 11.17 3.58
C THR A 602 5.02 11.52 4.48
N THR A 603 4.92 12.79 4.88
CA THR A 603 3.79 13.30 5.65
C THR A 603 2.61 13.67 4.75
N LEU A 604 1.38 13.50 5.22
CA LEU A 604 0.19 13.96 4.48
C LEU A 604 0.20 15.48 4.25
N GLU A 605 0.68 16.24 5.23
CA GLU A 605 0.85 17.69 5.14
C GLU A 605 1.81 18.06 4.00
N PHE A 606 2.93 17.36 3.84
CA PHE A 606 3.82 17.56 2.70
C PHE A 606 3.12 17.25 1.37
N SER A 607 2.40 16.12 1.28
CA SER A 607 1.67 15.74 0.07
C SER A 607 0.67 16.82 -0.36
N ILE A 608 -0.03 17.47 0.58
CA ILE A 608 -0.95 18.56 0.27
C ILE A 608 -0.22 19.88 -0.02
N ALA A 609 0.86 20.19 0.71
CA ALA A 609 1.66 21.38 0.45
C ALA A 609 2.14 21.39 -1.01
N TYR A 610 2.68 20.26 -1.51
CA TYR A 610 3.17 20.12 -2.88
C TYR A 610 2.09 20.20 -3.96
N ARG A 611 0.80 20.09 -3.61
CA ARG A 611 -0.30 20.35 -4.55
C ARG A 611 -0.48 21.82 -4.84
N MET A 612 0.25 22.73 -4.17
CA MET A 612 0.29 24.14 -4.57
C MET A 612 0.68 24.30 -6.05
N ALA A 613 1.41 23.33 -6.61
CA ALA A 613 1.74 23.24 -8.02
C ALA A 613 0.51 23.39 -8.93
N HIS A 614 -0.66 22.92 -8.51
CA HIS A 614 -1.89 23.01 -9.31
C HIS A 614 -2.30 24.46 -9.61
N TYR A 615 -1.91 25.43 -8.78
CA TYR A 615 -2.10 26.85 -9.06
C TYR A 615 -1.31 27.32 -10.28
N TYR A 616 -0.10 26.80 -10.46
CA TYR A 616 0.85 27.26 -11.46
C TYR A 616 0.63 26.65 -12.86
N ILE A 617 -0.40 25.81 -13.02
CA ILE A 617 -0.68 25.12 -14.27
C ILE A 617 -1.39 26.06 -15.26
N HIS A 618 -0.92 26.04 -16.51
CA HIS A 618 -1.60 26.66 -17.64
C HIS A 618 -2.71 25.77 -18.20
N ASP A 619 -3.72 26.40 -18.81
CA ASP A 619 -4.75 25.72 -19.60
C ASP A 619 -4.19 24.95 -20.80
N ASN A 620 -3.03 25.38 -21.32
CA ASN A 620 -2.40 24.76 -22.47
C ASN A 620 -0.99 24.28 -22.15
N MET A 621 -0.65 23.13 -22.72
CA MET A 621 0.70 22.61 -22.83
C MET A 621 1.35 23.03 -24.14
N LEU A 622 2.63 23.38 -24.08
CA LEU A 622 3.42 23.81 -25.23
C LEU A 622 4.32 22.67 -25.74
N TRP A 623 4.25 22.41 -27.03
CA TRP A 623 5.28 21.72 -27.81
C TRP A 623 5.98 22.76 -28.69
N GLN A 624 7.29 22.60 -28.85
CA GLN A 624 8.09 23.48 -29.69
C GLN A 624 8.91 22.66 -30.68
N ASP A 625 8.92 22.98 -31.98
CA ASP A 625 9.79 22.32 -32.97
C ASP A 625 11.19 22.95 -33.04
N GLU A 626 12.15 22.34 -33.74
CA GLU A 626 13.55 22.83 -33.80
C GLU A 626 13.68 24.28 -34.33
N ASN A 627 12.68 24.77 -35.05
CA ASN A 627 12.61 26.14 -35.58
C ASN A 627 11.89 27.11 -34.62
N LEU A 628 11.64 26.68 -33.38
CA LEU A 628 10.89 27.39 -32.35
C LEU A 628 9.40 27.61 -32.67
N ASN A 629 8.82 26.88 -33.63
CA ASN A 629 7.39 26.96 -33.87
C ASN A 629 6.62 26.29 -32.73
N GLU A 630 5.59 26.97 -32.25
CA GLU A 630 4.79 26.56 -31.11
C GLU A 630 3.52 25.80 -31.51
N LYS A 631 3.24 24.69 -30.82
CA LYS A 631 1.95 24.00 -30.85
C LYS A 631 1.40 23.94 -29.43
N ARG A 632 0.17 24.42 -29.24
CA ARG A 632 -0.51 24.45 -27.94
C ARG A 632 -1.67 23.46 -27.93
N VAL A 633 -1.78 22.68 -26.85
CA VAL A 633 -2.86 21.69 -26.65
C VAL A 633 -3.46 21.91 -25.27
N LEU A 634 -4.79 21.93 -25.19
CA LEU A 634 -5.50 22.07 -23.91
C LEU A 634 -5.22 20.87 -23.00
N GLN A 635 -5.02 21.13 -21.71
CA GLN A 635 -4.72 20.11 -20.69
C GLN A 635 -5.71 18.94 -20.74
N SER A 636 -7.01 19.23 -20.75
CA SER A 636 -8.10 18.25 -20.77
C SER A 636 -8.11 17.38 -22.03
N ASP A 637 -7.56 17.87 -23.15
CA ASP A 637 -7.44 17.12 -24.40
C ASP A 637 -6.19 16.21 -24.42
N THR A 638 -5.29 16.36 -23.45
CA THR A 638 -4.09 15.51 -23.31
C THR A 638 -4.28 14.32 -22.36
N ILE A 639 -5.37 14.26 -21.60
CA ILE A 639 -5.55 13.25 -20.56
C ILE A 639 -5.57 11.85 -21.17
N GLY A 640 -4.67 10.98 -20.70
CA GLY A 640 -4.51 9.61 -21.20
C GLY A 640 -3.91 9.50 -22.60
N ARG A 641 -3.41 10.60 -23.19
CA ARG A 641 -2.85 10.66 -24.55
C ARG A 641 -1.33 10.62 -24.55
N ILE A 642 -0.74 9.55 -24.00
CA ILE A 642 0.73 9.42 -23.95
C ILE A 642 1.36 9.41 -25.35
N ASP A 643 0.58 9.03 -26.36
CA ASP A 643 0.98 9.08 -27.77
C ASP A 643 1.44 10.49 -28.19
N LEU A 644 0.92 11.56 -27.58
CA LEU A 644 1.40 12.92 -27.84
C LEU A 644 2.86 13.14 -27.43
N LEU A 645 3.32 12.45 -26.38
CA LEU A 645 4.72 12.44 -25.99
C LEU A 645 5.52 11.46 -26.84
N GLU A 646 4.96 10.28 -27.13
CA GLU A 646 5.62 9.29 -28.00
C GLU A 646 5.81 9.77 -29.43
N ASP A 647 4.99 10.68 -29.94
CA ASP A 647 5.11 11.22 -31.29
C ASP A 647 6.18 12.33 -31.37
N ASP A 648 6.34 13.14 -30.32
CA ASP A 648 7.32 14.24 -30.26
C ASP A 648 7.79 14.54 -28.82
N PHE A 649 8.70 13.71 -28.32
CA PHE A 649 9.29 13.87 -26.99
C PHE A 649 10.15 15.14 -26.90
N ASP A 650 11.02 15.37 -27.87
CA ASP A 650 11.98 16.49 -27.82
C ASP A 650 11.25 17.83 -27.94
N GLY A 651 10.16 17.90 -28.71
CA GLY A 651 9.32 19.08 -28.77
C GLY A 651 8.52 19.34 -27.49
N ALA A 652 8.06 18.29 -26.81
CA ALA A 652 7.47 18.41 -25.46
C ALA A 652 8.49 18.93 -24.45
N LEU A 653 9.71 18.37 -24.46
CA LEU A 653 10.81 18.80 -23.59
C LEU A 653 11.17 20.26 -23.83
N ARG A 654 11.39 20.67 -25.08
CA ARG A 654 11.72 22.06 -25.43
C ARG A 654 10.59 23.03 -25.09
N GLY A 655 9.34 22.65 -25.36
CA GLY A 655 8.17 23.43 -24.95
C GLY A 655 8.06 23.58 -23.42
N SER A 656 8.36 22.52 -22.65
CA SER A 656 8.38 22.58 -21.19
C SER A 656 9.46 23.53 -20.63
N LEU A 657 10.62 23.56 -21.29
CA LEU A 657 11.75 24.40 -20.92
C LEU A 657 11.47 25.87 -21.27
N GLY A 658 10.80 26.14 -22.40
CA GLY A 658 10.51 27.50 -22.85
C GLY A 658 9.23 28.13 -22.29
N GLN A 659 8.24 27.33 -21.86
CA GLN A 659 6.98 27.84 -21.33
C GLN A 659 7.14 28.30 -19.87
N LEU A 660 6.74 29.53 -19.55
CA LEU A 660 6.63 30.01 -18.17
C LEU A 660 5.44 29.39 -17.44
N VAL A 661 5.50 29.31 -16.11
CA VAL A 661 4.35 28.93 -15.29
C VAL A 661 3.26 30.01 -15.27
N ASN A 662 2.02 29.60 -15.00
CA ASN A 662 0.92 30.54 -14.80
C ASN A 662 1.00 31.13 -13.38
N ALA A 663 1.29 32.42 -13.24
CA ALA A 663 1.34 33.08 -11.94
C ALA A 663 0.16 34.01 -11.66
N GLY A 664 -0.80 34.13 -12.59
CA GLY A 664 -1.89 35.10 -12.54
C GLY A 664 -3.11 34.62 -11.77
N GLU A 665 -3.88 33.71 -12.38
CA GLU A 665 -5.13 33.18 -11.86
C GLU A 665 -5.19 31.67 -12.12
N TYR A 666 -6.04 30.93 -11.38
CA TYR A 666 -6.26 29.50 -11.68
C TYR A 666 -6.79 29.31 -13.11
N GLY A 667 -6.20 28.37 -13.84
CA GLY A 667 -6.69 27.99 -15.17
C GLY A 667 -8.07 27.34 -15.13
N ASP A 668 -8.88 27.61 -16.16
CA ASP A 668 -10.21 27.00 -16.35
C ASP A 668 -10.11 25.48 -16.53
N GLU A 669 -9.02 25.01 -17.14
CA GLU A 669 -8.82 23.60 -17.42
C GLU A 669 -8.66 22.77 -16.14
N ILE A 670 -8.02 23.33 -15.11
CA ILE A 670 -7.77 22.66 -13.81
C ILE A 670 -8.96 22.77 -12.87
N THR A 671 -9.68 23.87 -12.92
CA THR A 671 -10.82 24.14 -12.03
C THR A 671 -12.15 23.63 -12.57
N ASN A 672 -12.27 23.35 -13.88
CA ASN A 672 -13.57 23.00 -14.47
C ASN A 672 -13.57 21.87 -15.51
N ARG A 673 -12.42 21.43 -16.08
CA ARG A 673 -12.41 20.60 -17.30
C ARG A 673 -11.58 19.32 -17.25
N ILE A 674 -11.01 18.95 -16.10
CA ILE A 674 -10.24 17.70 -16.00
C ILE A 674 -11.12 16.48 -16.24
N GLY A 675 -10.77 15.65 -17.22
CA GLY A 675 -11.58 14.50 -17.63
C GLY A 675 -12.92 14.91 -18.23
N LYS A 676 -12.99 16.06 -18.91
CA LYS A 676 -14.24 16.56 -19.52
C LYS A 676 -14.91 15.52 -20.40
N THR A 677 -16.24 15.49 -20.36
CA THR A 677 -17.04 14.65 -21.26
C THR A 677 -17.36 15.41 -22.55
N SER A 678 -17.41 14.70 -23.67
CA SER A 678 -17.79 15.27 -24.97
C SER A 678 -19.22 15.81 -25.02
N GLN A 679 -20.07 15.43 -24.05
CA GLN A 679 -21.48 15.81 -24.00
C GLN A 679 -21.70 17.24 -23.51
N ASN A 680 -20.95 17.69 -22.51
CA ASN A 680 -21.16 19.01 -21.89
C ASN A 680 -19.89 19.88 -21.79
N GLY A 681 -18.70 19.35 -22.08
CA GLY A 681 -17.45 20.12 -22.04
C GLY A 681 -16.92 20.43 -20.63
N TYR A 682 -17.52 19.87 -19.58
CA TYR A 682 -17.13 20.03 -18.18
C TYR A 682 -16.62 18.72 -17.57
N GLY A 683 -15.62 18.85 -16.71
CA GLY A 683 -14.91 17.77 -16.03
C GLY A 683 -14.98 17.93 -14.51
N ALA A 684 -13.90 17.55 -13.83
CA ALA A 684 -13.71 17.74 -12.41
C ALA A 684 -12.93 19.04 -12.11
N ASP A 685 -13.15 19.55 -10.90
CA ASP A 685 -12.39 20.64 -10.29
C ASP A 685 -11.31 20.04 -9.38
N ILE A 686 -10.05 20.02 -9.84
CA ILE A 686 -8.95 19.43 -9.05
C ILE A 686 -8.77 20.16 -7.71
N ILE A 687 -8.99 21.48 -7.67
CA ILE A 687 -8.76 22.27 -6.47
C ILE A 687 -9.83 21.98 -5.41
N SER A 688 -11.10 21.89 -5.84
CA SER A 688 -12.18 21.44 -4.97
C SER A 688 -11.95 20.01 -4.48
N MET A 689 -11.45 19.12 -5.35
CA MET A 689 -11.08 17.76 -4.97
C MET A 689 -9.93 17.71 -3.97
N ASP A 690 -8.93 18.57 -4.09
CA ASP A 690 -7.79 18.64 -3.16
C ASP A 690 -8.24 19.07 -1.76
N ILE A 691 -9.11 20.08 -1.67
CA ILE A 691 -9.71 20.51 -0.39
C ILE A 691 -10.54 19.38 0.22
N GLN A 692 -11.42 18.76 -0.57
CA GLN A 692 -12.28 17.67 -0.08
C GLN A 692 -11.46 16.42 0.31
N ARG A 693 -10.41 16.11 -0.45
CA ARG A 693 -9.46 15.02 -0.16
C ARG A 693 -8.69 15.31 1.11
N ALA A 694 -8.25 16.54 1.34
CA ALA A 694 -7.57 16.92 2.58
C ALA A 694 -8.47 16.70 3.81
N ARG A 695 -9.76 17.02 3.70
CA ARG A 695 -10.77 16.74 4.74
C ARG A 695 -11.01 15.25 4.93
N ASP A 696 -11.09 14.47 3.85
CA ASP A 696 -11.17 13.00 3.91
C ASP A 696 -9.98 12.41 4.64
N GLN A 697 -8.78 12.92 4.42
CA GLN A 697 -7.54 12.39 4.99
C GLN A 697 -7.27 12.88 6.42
N GLY A 698 -8.17 13.70 6.97
CA GLY A 698 -8.07 14.23 8.31
C GLY A 698 -6.85 15.14 8.49
N LEU A 699 -6.54 15.99 7.51
CA LEU A 699 -5.50 17.01 7.69
C LEU A 699 -5.91 18.04 8.76
N PRO A 700 -4.93 18.57 9.52
CA PRO A 700 -5.17 19.67 10.46
C PRO A 700 -5.69 20.92 9.76
N CYS A 701 -6.25 21.87 10.54
CA CYS A 701 -6.54 23.19 9.98
C CYS A 701 -5.25 23.98 9.78
N TYR A 702 -5.32 25.01 8.93
CA TYR A 702 -4.18 25.86 8.60
C TYR A 702 -3.45 26.41 9.85
N LEU A 703 -4.18 26.92 10.84
CA LEU A 703 -3.58 27.50 12.04
C LEU A 703 -2.90 26.46 12.95
N ASP A 704 -3.33 25.20 12.94
CA ASP A 704 -2.69 24.13 13.70
C ASP A 704 -1.28 23.84 13.18
N VAL A 705 -1.12 23.84 11.85
CA VAL A 705 0.19 23.67 11.20
C VAL A 705 1.10 24.88 11.46
N ARG A 706 0.55 26.11 11.41
CA ARG A 706 1.30 27.32 11.77
C ARG A 706 1.85 27.27 13.19
N ARG A 707 1.02 26.88 14.16
CA ARG A 707 1.43 26.70 15.56
C ARG A 707 2.49 25.62 15.68
N LYS A 708 2.35 24.50 14.98
CA LYS A 708 3.37 23.43 14.94
C LYS A 708 4.72 23.92 14.40
N CYS A 709 4.69 24.84 13.45
CA CYS A 709 5.87 25.52 12.91
C CYS A 709 6.38 26.70 13.76
N ASN A 710 5.73 27.02 14.89
CA ASN A 710 6.03 28.19 15.74
C ASN A 710 6.04 29.52 14.98
N LEU A 711 5.23 29.66 13.92
CA LEU A 711 5.20 30.84 13.09
C LEU A 711 4.50 32.01 13.79
N GLN A 712 5.15 33.17 13.78
CA GLN A 712 4.61 34.43 14.28
C GLN A 712 4.05 35.29 13.14
N PRO A 713 3.10 36.20 13.42
CA PRO A 713 2.36 36.35 14.67
C PRO A 713 1.34 35.21 14.87
N GLU A 714 0.91 35.01 16.13
CA GLU A 714 -0.27 34.21 16.44
C GLU A 714 -1.54 34.88 15.88
N ILE A 715 -2.45 34.06 15.36
CA ILE A 715 -3.68 34.48 14.71
C ILE A 715 -4.86 33.99 15.55
N ASN A 716 -5.68 34.93 16.03
CA ASN A 716 -6.88 34.65 16.83
C ASN A 716 -8.15 35.25 16.22
N SER A 717 -8.03 35.94 15.10
CA SER A 717 -9.13 36.60 14.41
C SER A 717 -8.81 36.77 12.93
N PHE A 718 -9.83 36.93 12.08
CA PHE A 718 -9.60 37.28 10.68
C PHE A 718 -8.83 38.61 10.53
N ALA A 719 -9.01 39.57 11.44
CA ALA A 719 -8.24 40.81 11.40
C ALA A 719 -6.73 40.57 11.56
N ASP A 720 -6.35 39.57 12.36
CA ASP A 720 -4.93 39.20 12.51
C ASP A 720 -4.34 38.60 11.24
N LEU A 721 -5.14 37.92 10.39
CA LEU A 721 -4.66 37.37 9.12
C LEU A 721 -4.10 38.46 8.18
N LYS A 722 -4.56 39.72 8.31
CA LYS A 722 -4.04 40.85 7.51
C LYS A 722 -2.56 41.13 7.76
N LYS A 723 -1.97 40.57 8.82
CA LYS A 723 -0.53 40.66 9.11
C LYS A 723 0.31 39.75 8.21
N ILE A 724 -0.31 38.75 7.58
CA ILE A 724 0.37 37.69 6.81
C ILE A 724 -0.31 37.37 5.46
N MET A 725 -1.45 38.00 5.17
CA MET A 725 -2.24 37.85 3.95
C MET A 725 -2.67 39.23 3.44
N GLN A 726 -2.89 39.37 2.13
CA GLN A 726 -3.42 40.61 1.56
C GLN A 726 -4.80 40.95 2.16
N PRO A 727 -5.08 42.22 2.50
CA PRO A 727 -6.34 42.60 3.14
C PRO A 727 -7.60 42.16 2.36
N GLU A 728 -7.58 42.25 1.04
CA GLU A 728 -8.68 41.86 0.16
C GLU A 728 -8.92 40.35 0.20
N ASN A 729 -7.84 39.57 0.31
CA ASN A 729 -7.90 38.12 0.42
C ASN A 729 -8.50 37.67 1.76
N VAL A 730 -8.21 38.39 2.85
CA VAL A 730 -8.84 38.14 4.16
C VAL A 730 -10.34 38.36 4.09
N GLU A 731 -10.81 39.37 3.34
CA GLU A 731 -12.24 39.61 3.14
C GLU A 731 -12.92 38.49 2.35
N LEU A 732 -12.22 37.83 1.43
CA LEU A 732 -12.72 36.64 0.73
C LEU A 732 -12.86 35.47 1.72
N LEU A 733 -11.87 35.23 2.57
CA LEU A 733 -11.92 34.17 3.58
C LEU A 733 -13.05 34.40 4.59
N GLN A 734 -13.26 35.65 5.03
CA GLN A 734 -14.36 36.04 5.93
C GLN A 734 -15.76 35.78 5.35
N LYS A 735 -15.91 35.80 4.02
CA LYS A 735 -17.20 35.51 3.36
C LYS A 735 -17.52 34.02 3.34
N VAL A 736 -16.48 33.17 3.42
CA VAL A 736 -16.62 31.73 3.21
C VAL A 736 -16.53 30.95 4.52
N TYR A 737 -15.62 31.30 5.42
CA TYR A 737 -15.40 30.62 6.70
C TYR A 737 -16.00 31.37 7.88
N GLU A 738 -16.47 30.63 8.89
CA GLU A 738 -17.06 31.19 10.12
C GLU A 738 -15.99 31.75 11.07
N ALA A 739 -14.86 31.05 11.20
CA ALA A 739 -13.71 31.43 12.02
C ALA A 739 -12.38 31.18 11.30
N PRO A 740 -11.28 31.90 11.64
CA PRO A 740 -9.97 31.65 11.03
C PRO A 740 -9.41 30.26 11.38
N GLU A 741 -9.85 29.64 12.47
CA GLU A 741 -9.54 28.25 12.84
C GLU A 741 -10.15 27.21 11.90
N ASP A 742 -11.18 27.57 11.14
CA ASP A 742 -11.88 26.66 10.22
C ASP A 742 -11.22 26.59 8.84
N ILE A 743 -10.23 27.45 8.57
CA ILE A 743 -9.56 27.53 7.27
C ILE A 743 -8.83 26.22 6.98
N ASP A 744 -9.21 25.55 5.89
CA ASP A 744 -8.54 24.35 5.39
C ASP A 744 -7.04 24.61 5.17
N TYR A 745 -6.19 23.63 5.52
CA TYR A 745 -4.74 23.76 5.41
C TYR A 745 -4.27 24.22 4.02
N TYR A 746 -4.80 23.61 2.96
CA TYR A 746 -4.48 23.97 1.58
C TYR A 746 -4.81 25.43 1.28
N VAL A 747 -6.01 25.87 1.69
CA VAL A 747 -6.54 27.21 1.40
C VAL A 747 -5.72 28.27 2.14
N GLY A 748 -5.45 28.07 3.42
CA GLY A 748 -4.66 29.02 4.20
C GLY A 748 -3.22 29.15 3.70
N GLY A 749 -2.56 28.03 3.36
CA GLY A 749 -1.20 28.05 2.85
C GLY A 749 -1.05 28.74 1.49
N ILE A 750 -2.05 28.61 0.61
CA ILE A 750 -2.10 29.33 -0.67
C ILE A 750 -2.28 30.85 -0.46
N PHE A 751 -2.99 31.27 0.59
CA PHE A 751 -3.33 32.68 0.85
C PHE A 751 -2.22 33.50 1.55
N GLU A 752 -1.18 32.85 2.09
CA GLU A 752 -0.02 33.52 2.67
C GLU A 752 0.75 34.38 1.66
N THR A 753 1.30 35.50 2.11
CA THR A 753 2.20 36.31 1.29
C THR A 753 3.61 35.70 1.21
N TYR A 754 4.17 35.67 0.00
CA TYR A 754 5.47 35.04 -0.30
C TYR A 754 6.68 35.98 -0.07
N GLU A 755 6.42 37.28 0.08
CA GLU A 755 7.44 38.35 0.18
C GLU A 755 8.39 38.19 1.38
N ILE A 756 7.93 37.55 2.46
CA ILE A 756 8.70 37.38 3.71
C ILE A 756 9.89 36.42 3.51
N LEU A 757 9.80 35.56 2.50
CA LEU A 757 10.69 34.42 2.30
C LEU A 757 11.65 34.61 1.12
N GLY A 758 11.40 35.56 0.21
CA GLY A 758 12.14 35.63 -1.04
C GLY A 758 11.93 34.40 -1.95
N ASN A 759 10.95 33.54 -1.63
CA ASN A 759 10.52 32.40 -2.45
C ASN A 759 9.35 32.83 -3.36
N PRO A 760 9.36 32.52 -4.66
CA PRO A 760 8.23 32.80 -5.54
C PRO A 760 6.98 31.92 -5.33
N LEU A 761 7.12 30.75 -4.69
CA LEU A 761 6.17 29.63 -4.86
C LEU A 761 5.33 29.25 -3.63
N VAL A 762 5.81 29.49 -2.41
CA VAL A 762 5.13 29.05 -1.18
C VAL A 762 5.27 30.04 -0.03
N GLY A 763 4.23 30.12 0.80
CA GLY A 763 4.24 30.92 2.03
C GLY A 763 4.98 30.23 3.19
N PRO A 764 5.21 30.92 4.32
CA PRO A 764 5.90 30.40 5.50
C PRO A 764 5.42 29.04 6.00
N THR A 765 4.12 28.76 5.98
CA THR A 765 3.55 27.52 6.49
C THR A 765 3.92 26.32 5.62
N PHE A 766 3.69 26.42 4.31
CA PHE A 766 4.12 25.39 3.37
C PHE A 766 5.64 25.27 3.37
N GLY A 767 6.37 26.38 3.38
CA GLY A 767 7.84 26.39 3.46
C GLY A 767 8.38 25.58 4.63
N CYS A 768 7.81 25.75 5.83
CA CYS A 768 8.19 24.98 7.02
C CYS A 768 7.98 23.47 6.86
N VAL A 769 6.79 23.05 6.41
CA VAL A 769 6.45 21.62 6.22
C VAL A 769 7.35 20.99 5.16
N ILE A 770 7.53 21.68 4.04
CA ILE A 770 8.37 21.25 2.92
C ILE A 770 9.82 21.08 3.36
N ALA A 771 10.40 22.09 4.02
CA ALA A 771 11.77 22.04 4.50
C ALA A 771 11.99 20.92 5.53
N ARG A 772 11.01 20.67 6.42
CA ARG A 772 11.09 19.57 7.37
C ARG A 772 11.05 18.19 6.70
N GLN A 773 10.20 18.03 5.68
CA GLN A 773 10.14 16.77 4.94
C GLN A 773 11.44 16.52 4.17
N TRP A 774 12.04 17.55 3.56
CA TRP A 774 13.33 17.41 2.89
C TRP A 774 14.46 16.99 3.84
N ASP A 775 14.52 17.57 5.04
CA ASP A 775 15.48 17.15 6.08
C ASP A 775 15.27 15.67 6.47
N ASN A 776 14.02 15.21 6.51
CA ASN A 776 13.70 13.80 6.77
C ASN A 776 14.06 12.88 5.58
N PHE A 777 13.85 13.32 4.34
CA PHE A 777 14.20 12.53 3.15
C PHE A 777 15.70 12.31 3.04
N ALA A 778 16.51 13.33 3.32
CA ALA A 778 17.96 13.21 3.26
C ALA A 778 18.51 12.46 4.48
N GLY A 779 18.23 12.94 5.70
CA GLY A 779 18.82 12.37 6.92
C GLY A 779 18.14 11.10 7.42
N GLY A 780 16.97 10.73 6.91
CA GLY A 780 16.28 9.48 7.25
C GLY A 780 16.60 8.33 6.29
N ASP A 781 17.44 8.56 5.28
CA ASP A 781 17.74 7.59 4.22
C ASP A 781 19.19 7.10 4.30
N ILE A 782 19.38 5.84 4.71
CA ILE A 782 20.73 5.25 4.83
C ILE A 782 21.45 5.13 3.47
N TYR A 783 20.71 5.15 2.36
CA TYR A 783 21.24 5.09 0.99
C TYR A 783 21.31 6.46 0.31
N TYR A 784 21.09 7.56 1.03
CA TYR A 784 21.26 8.90 0.48
C TYR A 784 22.70 9.08 -0.05
N TYR A 785 22.85 9.63 -1.25
CA TYR A 785 24.07 9.47 -2.07
C TYR A 785 25.35 9.99 -1.39
N SER A 786 25.23 11.07 -0.61
CA SER A 786 26.33 11.76 0.07
C SER A 786 26.54 11.27 1.50
N ASN A 787 25.71 10.35 2.01
CA ASN A 787 25.79 9.88 3.40
C ASN A 787 27.09 9.08 3.64
N PRO A 788 28.05 9.61 4.43
CA PRO A 788 29.32 8.93 4.67
C PRO A 788 29.17 7.69 5.57
N ASN A 789 28.06 7.59 6.30
CA ASN A 789 27.77 6.50 7.24
C ASN A 789 26.92 5.39 6.59
N SER A 790 26.65 5.47 5.28
CA SER A 790 26.02 4.36 4.55
C SER A 790 26.90 3.11 4.70
N PRO A 791 26.34 1.89 4.84
CA PRO A 791 27.11 0.65 4.88
C PRO A 791 27.98 0.45 3.63
N TYR A 792 27.60 1.08 2.52
CA TYR A 792 28.35 1.09 1.28
C TYR A 792 28.38 2.53 0.74
N PRO A 793 29.18 3.45 1.28
CA PRO A 793 29.19 4.84 0.83
C PRO A 793 29.81 4.96 -0.57
N LEU A 794 29.42 6.00 -1.32
CA LEU A 794 30.15 6.36 -2.54
C LEU A 794 31.53 6.91 -2.15
N THR A 795 32.55 6.61 -2.95
CA THR A 795 33.88 7.20 -2.74
C THR A 795 33.88 8.69 -3.09
N PRO A 796 34.84 9.49 -2.58
CA PRO A 796 34.95 10.90 -2.96
C PRO A 796 35.02 11.13 -4.48
N SER A 797 35.74 10.29 -5.22
CA SER A 797 35.81 10.39 -6.68
C SER A 797 34.51 10.02 -7.38
N GLN A 798 33.72 9.09 -6.81
CA GLN A 798 32.37 8.79 -7.30
C GLN A 798 31.41 9.97 -7.06
N ILE A 799 31.50 10.60 -5.89
CA ILE A 799 30.73 11.81 -5.57
C ILE A 799 31.11 12.96 -6.53
N ASP A 800 32.40 13.17 -6.81
CA ASP A 800 32.85 14.19 -7.76
C ASP A 800 32.29 13.95 -9.17
N ALA A 801 32.23 12.68 -9.63
CA ALA A 801 31.61 12.34 -10.91
C ALA A 801 30.10 12.64 -10.94
N VAL A 802 29.37 12.34 -9.86
CA VAL A 802 27.96 12.72 -9.69
C VAL A 802 27.80 14.24 -9.73
N HIS A 803 28.66 14.99 -9.05
CA HIS A 803 28.60 16.45 -8.99
C HIS A 803 28.92 17.13 -10.33
N ASN A 804 29.80 16.54 -11.13
CA ASN A 804 30.18 17.09 -12.42
C ASN A 804 29.13 16.84 -13.53
N PHE A 805 28.28 15.82 -13.40
CA PHE A 805 27.22 15.52 -14.37
C PHE A 805 25.92 16.23 -14.00
N ASN A 806 25.81 17.50 -14.44
CA ASN A 806 24.68 18.37 -14.08
C ASN A 806 23.39 18.11 -14.90
N ILE A 807 22.26 18.76 -14.55
CA ILE A 807 20.99 18.63 -15.29
C ILE A 807 21.16 18.91 -16.78
N SER A 808 21.93 19.93 -17.16
CA SER A 808 22.18 20.27 -18.56
C SER A 808 22.89 19.13 -19.31
N SER A 809 23.84 18.46 -18.66
CA SER A 809 24.52 17.27 -19.17
C SER A 809 23.54 16.11 -19.34
N LEU A 810 22.68 15.90 -18.34
CA LEU A 810 21.61 14.89 -18.39
C LEU A 810 20.64 15.15 -19.55
N LEU A 811 20.23 16.40 -19.78
CA LEU A 811 19.37 16.77 -20.91
C LEU A 811 20.07 16.51 -22.25
N CYS A 812 21.32 16.95 -22.41
CA CYS A 812 22.08 16.79 -23.65
C CYS A 812 22.35 15.32 -24.01
N VAL A 813 22.62 14.46 -23.03
CA VAL A 813 22.89 13.04 -23.28
C VAL A 813 21.60 12.26 -23.57
N ASN A 814 20.45 12.71 -23.03
CA ASN A 814 19.20 11.96 -23.06
C ASN A 814 18.11 12.58 -23.95
N SER A 815 18.45 13.54 -24.82
CA SER A 815 17.54 14.17 -25.79
C SER A 815 18.27 14.51 -27.08
N ASN A 816 17.54 14.90 -28.13
CA ASN A 816 18.12 15.40 -29.38
C ASN A 816 18.33 16.93 -29.36
N MET A 817 18.49 17.52 -28.18
CA MET A 817 18.73 18.97 -28.06
C MET A 817 20.18 19.31 -28.44
N ASP A 818 20.37 20.33 -29.30
CA ASP A 818 21.71 20.84 -29.63
C ASP A 818 22.25 21.82 -28.58
N GLN A 819 21.36 22.46 -27.84
CA GLN A 819 21.67 23.53 -26.89
C GLN A 819 20.73 23.46 -25.69
N THR A 820 21.25 23.80 -24.52
CA THR A 820 20.46 23.92 -23.28
C THR A 820 21.05 24.99 -22.38
N ALA A 821 20.26 25.49 -21.43
CA ALA A 821 20.70 26.53 -20.51
C ALA A 821 21.70 25.97 -19.48
N GLN A 822 22.68 26.78 -19.06
CA GLN A 822 23.80 26.32 -18.22
C GLN A 822 23.49 26.28 -16.72
N VAL A 823 22.88 27.34 -16.19
CA VAL A 823 22.86 27.58 -14.74
C VAL A 823 21.56 27.06 -14.15
N TRP A 824 20.44 27.19 -14.87
CA TRP A 824 19.14 26.85 -14.31
C TRP A 824 18.08 26.50 -15.36
N PRO A 825 17.97 25.25 -15.83
CA PRO A 825 16.93 24.84 -16.81
C PRO A 825 15.48 25.14 -16.37
N TYR A 826 15.27 25.56 -15.13
CA TYR A 826 13.99 25.96 -14.55
C TYR A 826 13.66 27.45 -14.71
N ALA A 827 14.59 28.29 -15.16
CA ALA A 827 14.40 29.72 -15.39
C ALA A 827 14.67 30.06 -16.87
N PRO A 828 13.64 30.08 -17.73
CA PRO A 828 13.79 30.45 -19.13
C PRO A 828 13.94 31.96 -19.25
N ASN A 829 15.14 32.45 -19.01
CA ASN A 829 15.52 33.84 -19.19
C ASN A 829 16.86 33.89 -19.92
N GLU A 830 16.85 34.27 -21.20
CA GLU A 830 18.06 34.30 -22.02
C GLU A 830 19.09 35.35 -21.57
N GLU A 831 18.66 36.41 -20.88
CA GLU A 831 19.55 37.46 -20.37
C GLU A 831 20.37 36.97 -19.15
N VAL A 832 19.77 36.11 -18.33
CA VAL A 832 20.37 35.62 -17.07
C VAL A 832 20.85 34.15 -17.17
N ASN A 833 20.34 33.40 -18.14
CA ASN A 833 20.55 31.96 -18.32
C ASN A 833 20.55 31.57 -19.82
N PRO A 834 21.55 32.04 -20.59
CA PRO A 834 21.62 31.81 -22.03
C PRO A 834 21.82 30.34 -22.39
N LEU A 835 21.33 29.95 -23.57
CA LEU A 835 21.54 28.63 -24.14
C LEU A 835 23.02 28.45 -24.53
N ARG A 836 23.58 27.28 -24.21
CA ARG A 836 24.94 26.84 -24.61
C ARG A 836 24.87 25.53 -25.35
N LYS A 837 25.85 25.26 -26.22
CA LYS A 837 25.87 24.03 -27.01
C LYS A 837 26.09 22.80 -26.13
N CYS A 838 25.44 21.70 -26.46
CA CYS A 838 25.57 20.45 -25.72
C CYS A 838 27.01 19.92 -25.67
N SER A 839 27.84 20.20 -26.68
CA SER A 839 29.26 19.86 -26.69
C SER A 839 30.11 20.58 -25.63
N GLU A 840 29.57 21.62 -24.98
CA GLU A 840 30.26 22.38 -23.94
C GLU A 840 30.01 21.81 -22.52
N PHE A 841 29.09 20.85 -22.38
CA PHE A 841 28.77 20.19 -21.12
C PHE A 841 29.51 18.85 -21.00
N PRO A 842 29.95 18.47 -19.78
CA PRO A 842 30.69 17.23 -19.57
C PRO A 842 29.79 15.99 -19.73
N THR A 843 30.37 14.90 -20.24
CA THR A 843 29.75 13.56 -20.15
C THR A 843 30.02 12.94 -18.78
N PHE A 844 29.30 11.87 -18.42
CA PHE A 844 29.51 11.20 -17.14
C PHE A 844 30.91 10.55 -17.08
N ASP A 845 31.64 10.75 -15.98
CA ASP A 845 32.94 10.11 -15.76
C ASP A 845 32.75 8.74 -15.11
N PHE A 846 32.92 7.69 -15.91
CA PHE A 846 32.80 6.30 -15.46
C PHE A 846 34.05 5.80 -14.72
N ALA A 847 35.21 6.45 -14.86
CA ALA A 847 36.48 5.94 -14.33
C ALA A 847 36.46 5.57 -12.83
N PRO A 848 35.77 6.31 -11.94
CA PRO A 848 35.65 5.95 -10.53
C PRO A 848 34.92 4.62 -10.22
N TRP A 849 34.19 4.04 -11.18
CA TRP A 849 33.49 2.75 -11.04
C TRP A 849 34.25 1.56 -11.62
N LYS A 850 35.45 1.77 -12.18
CA LYS A 850 36.25 0.69 -12.75
C LYS A 850 36.79 -0.21 -11.65
N VAL A 851 36.46 -1.50 -11.67
CA VAL A 851 37.04 -2.48 -10.75
C VAL A 851 38.32 -3.09 -11.34
N PRO A 852 39.29 -3.50 -10.51
CA PRO A 852 40.47 -4.20 -10.99
C PRO A 852 40.07 -5.50 -11.71
N ASN A 853 40.75 -5.82 -12.81
CA ASN A 853 40.59 -7.12 -13.46
C ASN A 853 40.95 -8.22 -12.45
N ALA A 854 40.06 -9.19 -12.26
CA ALA A 854 40.39 -10.39 -11.49
C ALA A 854 41.61 -11.06 -12.16
N SER A 855 42.66 -11.29 -11.37
CA SER A 855 43.93 -11.86 -11.85
C SER A 855 43.88 -13.38 -11.90
#